data_AF-A0A3M9LRA8-F1
#
_entry.id   AF-A0A3M9LRA8-F1
#
_cell.length_a   1.000
_cell.length_b   1.000
_cell.length_c   1.000
_cell.angle_alpha   90.00
_cell.angle_beta   90.00
_cell.angle_gamma   90.00
#
_symmetry.space_group_name_H-M   'P 1'
#
loop_
_entity.id
_entity.type
_entity.pdbx_description
1 polymer ?
#
loop_
_entity_poly.entity_id
_entity_poly.type
_entity_poly.pdbx_seq_one_letter_code
_entity_poly.pdbx_strand_id
1 'polypeptide(L)'
;MSTPDNYIQYFPLEQCYPNQKDAMEKIHRSLLEENLVLFEGACGTGKTLSALVPSLHVGKQLGKTVFIATNVHQQMLQFIDEARQIKLSHDIKVLVFKGKMGMCPLKQGYDECEAKRDNTYDLMEIEKEIILKKQESKAAWDEYKSSGEAAHASLRDAIDEEREKLEEKASSLRKRSCDPLYEVLRAEDEKFQKWLFQDVRDPEQVNDYAAENGMCGYELLKRELKNADLVIGNFHHVLNDMIFSTMLRWMDKEPEDIIAIFDEAHNIENAARSHSSITLAEHTIESALAELNANEKSDLFTSMPVEDVEAVLSILLEVVRDTYDNRFKFGERQRVGRNWYDIRISDPYERNDVVYARFMRRMKETGYGEEKQVQELLGIAAEVGGLLDNAYHEQYKQGQTPILKRSHLKPTAEFFSQYLKLSNNENYYPVLNVRRDQGGEIYGRLELFTCIPKNVTGPLLDSIYSAILMSATLRPFDMIKSTLGITRQTCDLVYGLTFPEEHRLTITVSVPPQYSRIRDDPQNLQILEQVLQDTIENAGGNVIIFFPNAFEAKRHFRKFDGVLGVELFLDETGVSAQDIRKQFFQIGEQGGKAVLFTYLWGTLSEGVDYRNGRGRVVVVVGVGYSALNDRMHAVESAYDHEFGYGAGWEYAVQVPTIRKIRQAMGRVVRSPADYGVRILLDGRFMTDSAKRLGKYSVYPSFPEDERKEFLDVEAGKVKYSLLNFFSDMEELS
;
A
#
# COMPACT_ATOMS: atom_id res chain seq x y z
N MET A 1 -9.40 -34.34 -19.10
CA MET A 1 -7.98 -34.44 -18.68
C MET A 1 -7.18 -33.57 -19.63
N SER A 2 -6.95 -32.31 -19.27
CA SER A 2 -6.08 -31.40 -20.00
C SER A 2 -4.63 -31.87 -19.84
N THR A 3 -3.87 -31.85 -20.92
CA THR A 3 -2.45 -32.21 -20.93
C THR A 3 -1.65 -31.25 -20.02
N PRO A 4 -0.72 -31.74 -19.17
CA PRO A 4 -0.01 -30.95 -18.16
C PRO A 4 0.75 -29.72 -18.69
N ASP A 5 1.17 -29.70 -19.95
CA ASP A 5 2.00 -28.60 -20.50
C ASP A 5 1.21 -27.49 -21.22
N ASN A 6 -0.14 -27.46 -21.22
CA ASN A 6 -0.89 -26.50 -22.05
C ASN A 6 -0.76 -25.03 -21.60
N TYR A 7 -0.38 -24.75 -20.35
CA TYR A 7 -0.11 -23.38 -19.92
C TYR A 7 1.20 -22.82 -20.48
N ILE A 8 2.15 -23.69 -20.90
CA ILE A 8 3.48 -23.26 -21.36
C ILE A 8 3.41 -22.38 -22.61
N GLN A 9 2.32 -22.47 -23.37
CA GLN A 9 2.09 -21.63 -24.54
C GLN A 9 2.15 -20.14 -24.18
N TYR A 10 1.66 -19.76 -22.98
CA TYR A 10 1.70 -18.38 -22.49
C TYR A 10 3.11 -17.93 -22.07
N PHE A 11 4.10 -18.82 -22.02
CA PHE A 11 5.45 -18.48 -21.60
C PHE A 11 6.21 -17.78 -22.75
N PRO A 12 6.64 -16.52 -22.58
CA PRO A 12 7.12 -15.72 -23.70
C PRO A 12 8.62 -15.87 -24.01
N LEU A 13 9.38 -16.52 -23.12
CA LEU A 13 10.84 -16.65 -23.27
C LEU A 13 11.21 -17.99 -23.93
N GLU A 14 12.35 -18.03 -24.62
CA GLU A 14 12.84 -19.24 -25.28
C GLU A 14 13.15 -20.37 -24.30
N GLN A 15 13.62 -20.03 -23.09
CA GLN A 15 14.02 -21.00 -22.07
C GLN A 15 13.55 -20.55 -20.68
N CYS A 16 13.15 -21.52 -19.87
CA CYS A 16 12.82 -21.32 -18.47
C CYS A 16 14.10 -21.18 -17.62
N TYR A 17 14.03 -20.35 -16.57
CA TYR A 17 15.03 -20.40 -15.51
C TYR A 17 15.01 -21.75 -14.79
N PRO A 18 16.09 -22.15 -14.10
CA PRO A 18 16.09 -23.36 -13.29
C PRO A 18 14.95 -23.34 -12.27
N ASN A 19 14.27 -24.48 -12.13
CA ASN A 19 13.09 -24.68 -11.28
C ASN A 19 11.83 -23.88 -11.66
N GLN A 20 11.89 -22.97 -12.63
CA GLN A 20 10.74 -22.16 -13.04
C GLN A 20 9.60 -23.02 -13.60
N LYS A 21 9.94 -24.08 -14.36
CA LYS A 21 8.95 -25.02 -14.89
C LYS A 21 8.22 -25.79 -13.78
N ASP A 22 8.96 -26.28 -12.78
CA ASP A 22 8.41 -26.95 -11.59
C ASP A 22 7.52 -26.01 -10.77
N ALA A 23 7.93 -24.75 -10.61
CA ALA A 23 7.13 -23.73 -9.95
C ALA A 23 5.79 -23.50 -10.69
N MET A 24 5.83 -23.31 -12.01
CA MET A 24 4.62 -23.14 -12.83
C MET A 24 3.69 -24.36 -12.74
N GLU A 25 4.23 -25.58 -12.79
CA GLU A 25 3.44 -26.81 -12.71
C GLU A 25 2.71 -26.94 -11.36
N LYS A 26 3.43 -26.67 -10.26
CA LYS A 26 2.83 -26.69 -8.91
C LYS A 26 1.78 -25.60 -8.75
N ILE A 27 2.07 -24.37 -9.17
CA ILE A 27 1.09 -23.27 -9.15
C ILE A 27 -0.15 -23.62 -9.95
N HIS A 28 0.02 -24.09 -11.19
CA HIS A 28 -1.09 -24.48 -12.06
C HIS A 28 -2.02 -25.51 -11.40
N ARG A 29 -1.45 -26.58 -10.84
CA ARG A 29 -2.20 -27.61 -10.12
C ARG A 29 -2.91 -27.03 -8.89
N SER A 30 -2.21 -26.22 -8.09
CA SER A 30 -2.81 -25.60 -6.91
C SER A 30 -3.97 -24.68 -7.25
N LEU A 31 -3.88 -23.91 -8.33
CA LEU A 31 -4.99 -23.08 -8.80
C LEU A 31 -6.19 -23.94 -9.23
N LEU A 32 -5.99 -25.06 -9.92
CA LEU A 32 -7.07 -25.99 -10.30
C LEU A 32 -7.73 -26.67 -9.09
N GLU A 33 -6.99 -26.80 -7.98
CA GLU A 33 -7.49 -27.35 -6.71
C GLU A 33 -8.04 -26.26 -5.78
N GLU A 34 -8.13 -25.00 -6.22
CA GLU A 34 -8.57 -23.86 -5.40
C GLU A 34 -7.72 -23.66 -4.14
N ASN A 35 -6.45 -24.06 -4.18
CA ASN A 35 -5.50 -23.85 -3.11
C ASN A 35 -4.83 -22.49 -3.25
N LEU A 36 -4.49 -21.87 -2.12
CA LEU A 36 -3.63 -20.67 -2.12
C LEU A 36 -2.17 -21.08 -2.32
N VAL A 37 -1.35 -20.20 -2.87
CA VAL A 37 0.09 -20.45 -3.06
C VAL A 37 0.90 -19.45 -2.26
N LEU A 38 1.84 -19.94 -1.47
CA LEU A 38 2.87 -19.13 -0.82
C LEU A 38 4.20 -19.42 -1.50
N PHE A 39 4.78 -18.41 -2.14
CA PHE A 39 5.94 -18.59 -3.00
C PHE A 39 7.11 -17.69 -2.56
N GLU A 40 8.13 -18.30 -1.94
CA GLU A 40 9.43 -17.67 -1.78
C GLU A 40 10.38 -18.05 -2.94
N GLY A 41 10.84 -17.06 -3.69
CA GLY A 41 11.80 -17.26 -4.77
C GLY A 41 12.84 -16.15 -4.82
N ALA A 42 14.11 -16.48 -4.97
CA ALA A 42 15.16 -15.45 -5.09
C ALA A 42 15.02 -14.59 -6.38
N CYS A 43 15.81 -13.51 -6.49
CA CYS A 43 15.92 -12.77 -7.76
C CYS A 43 16.42 -13.70 -8.89
N GLY A 44 15.91 -13.54 -10.11
CA GLY A 44 16.31 -14.38 -11.24
C GLY A 44 15.69 -15.78 -11.29
N THR A 45 14.78 -16.12 -10.37
CA THR A 45 14.00 -17.39 -10.42
C THR A 45 12.78 -17.31 -11.34
N GLY A 46 12.54 -16.14 -11.95
CA GLY A 46 11.40 -15.92 -12.84
C GLY A 46 10.03 -15.94 -12.15
N LYS A 47 9.97 -15.56 -10.86
CA LYS A 47 8.75 -15.57 -10.02
C LYS A 47 7.50 -15.03 -10.73
N THR A 48 7.67 -13.88 -11.37
CA THR A 48 6.60 -13.11 -12.01
C THR A 48 5.92 -13.94 -13.11
N LEU A 49 6.68 -14.43 -14.09
CA LEU A 49 6.18 -15.35 -15.11
C LEU A 49 5.70 -16.69 -14.51
N SER A 50 6.37 -17.21 -13.46
CA SER A 50 5.95 -18.44 -12.81
C SER A 50 4.54 -18.36 -12.22
N ALA A 51 4.14 -17.19 -11.72
CA ALA A 51 2.79 -16.95 -11.22
C ALA A 51 1.83 -16.58 -12.35
N LEU A 52 2.25 -15.72 -13.28
CA LEU A 52 1.37 -15.14 -14.29
C LEU A 52 0.90 -16.15 -15.34
N VAL A 53 1.83 -16.95 -15.88
CA VAL A 53 1.56 -17.92 -16.96
C VAL A 53 0.47 -18.94 -16.57
N PRO A 54 0.60 -19.69 -15.45
CA PRO A 54 -0.44 -20.63 -15.06
C PRO A 54 -1.74 -19.93 -14.66
N SER A 55 -1.69 -18.73 -14.07
CA SER A 55 -2.88 -17.96 -13.69
C SER A 55 -3.69 -17.52 -14.91
N LEU A 56 -3.04 -17.05 -15.98
CA LEU A 56 -3.73 -16.68 -17.23
C LEU A 56 -4.36 -17.89 -17.90
N HIS A 57 -3.69 -19.04 -17.87
CA HIS A 57 -4.23 -20.27 -18.43
C HIS A 57 -5.47 -20.74 -17.66
N VAL A 58 -5.37 -20.86 -16.34
CA VAL A 58 -6.49 -21.27 -15.47
C VAL A 58 -7.62 -20.24 -15.55
N GLY A 59 -7.29 -18.95 -15.55
CA GLY A 59 -8.23 -17.85 -15.69
C GLY A 59 -9.06 -17.96 -16.96
N LYS A 60 -8.40 -18.15 -18.11
CA LYS A 60 -9.11 -18.37 -19.38
C LYS A 60 -9.92 -19.66 -19.39
N GLN A 61 -9.39 -20.75 -18.83
CA GLN A 61 -10.08 -22.04 -18.80
C GLN A 61 -11.36 -21.99 -17.96
N LEU A 62 -11.37 -21.25 -16.85
CA LEU A 62 -12.45 -21.20 -15.87
C LEU A 62 -13.28 -19.90 -15.92
N GLY A 63 -12.98 -18.99 -16.85
CA GLY A 63 -13.65 -17.69 -16.95
C GLY A 63 -13.34 -16.71 -15.81
N LYS A 64 -12.19 -16.88 -15.14
CA LYS A 64 -11.71 -16.06 -14.02
C LYS A 64 -10.85 -14.91 -14.52
N THR A 65 -10.88 -13.78 -13.83
CA THR A 65 -10.01 -12.63 -14.09
C THR A 65 -8.79 -12.69 -13.19
N VAL A 66 -7.60 -12.52 -13.75
CA VAL A 66 -6.36 -12.45 -12.98
C VAL A 66 -6.15 -11.01 -12.52
N PHE A 67 -5.94 -10.79 -11.23
CA PHE A 67 -5.68 -9.47 -10.66
C PHE A 67 -4.29 -9.43 -10.01
N ILE A 68 -3.40 -8.59 -10.53
CA ILE A 68 -2.06 -8.38 -9.97
C ILE A 68 -2.08 -7.15 -9.07
N ALA A 69 -1.67 -7.34 -7.83
CA ALA A 69 -1.54 -6.27 -6.86
C ALA A 69 -0.06 -6.09 -6.50
N THR A 70 0.45 -4.87 -6.73
CA THR A 70 1.84 -4.49 -6.44
C THR A 70 1.90 -3.38 -5.38
N ASN A 71 2.98 -3.32 -4.61
CA ASN A 71 3.17 -2.26 -3.60
C ASN A 71 3.91 -1.03 -4.16
N VAL A 72 4.71 -1.19 -5.22
CA VAL A 72 5.59 -0.14 -5.75
C VAL A 72 5.40 0.05 -7.26
N HIS A 73 5.38 1.31 -7.71
CA HIS A 73 5.17 1.65 -9.12
C HIS A 73 6.21 1.02 -10.08
N GLN A 74 7.47 0.86 -9.65
CA GLN A 74 8.50 0.20 -10.48
C GLN A 74 8.21 -1.29 -10.72
N GLN A 75 7.58 -2.00 -9.78
CA GLN A 75 7.21 -3.41 -9.95
C GLN A 75 6.05 -3.56 -10.93
N MET A 76 5.09 -2.63 -10.88
CA MET A 76 4.00 -2.57 -11.85
C MET A 76 4.52 -2.52 -13.30
N LEU A 77 5.57 -1.73 -13.56
CA LEU A 77 6.18 -1.65 -14.89
C LEU A 77 6.74 -3.02 -15.37
N GLN A 78 7.35 -3.79 -14.47
CA GLN A 78 7.85 -5.12 -14.81
C GLN A 78 6.70 -6.05 -15.26
N PHE A 79 5.57 -6.04 -14.55
CA PHE A 79 4.40 -6.83 -14.96
C PHE A 79 3.80 -6.37 -16.28
N ILE A 80 3.81 -5.06 -16.55
CA ILE A 80 3.37 -4.52 -17.84
C ILE A 80 4.25 -5.08 -18.96
N ASP A 81 5.57 -5.01 -18.80
CA ASP A 81 6.50 -5.48 -19.83
C ASP A 81 6.41 -7.00 -20.06
N GLU A 82 6.28 -7.79 -18.99
CA GLU A 82 6.06 -9.24 -19.12
C GLU A 82 4.71 -9.54 -19.79
N ALA A 83 3.64 -8.80 -19.45
CA ALA A 83 2.35 -8.95 -20.12
C ALA A 83 2.41 -8.55 -21.61
N ARG A 84 3.19 -7.53 -21.98
CA ARG A 84 3.47 -7.18 -23.39
C ARG A 84 4.11 -8.33 -24.14
N GLN A 85 5.10 -8.99 -23.53
CA GLN A 85 5.78 -10.13 -24.14
C GLN A 85 4.81 -11.31 -24.36
N ILE A 86 3.94 -11.61 -23.40
CA ILE A 86 2.91 -12.65 -23.56
C ILE A 86 1.94 -12.26 -24.70
N LYS A 87 1.51 -10.99 -24.74
CA LYS A 87 0.58 -10.46 -25.75
C LYS A 87 1.07 -10.66 -27.19
N LEU A 88 2.39 -10.64 -27.44
CA LEU A 88 2.97 -10.87 -28.77
C LEU A 88 2.66 -12.26 -29.34
N SER A 89 2.45 -13.25 -28.47
CA SER A 89 2.18 -14.64 -28.88
C SER A 89 0.75 -15.09 -28.60
N HIS A 90 0.09 -14.49 -27.61
CA HIS A 90 -1.23 -14.88 -27.13
C HIS A 90 -2.14 -13.66 -27.00
N ASP A 91 -3.35 -13.78 -27.52
CA ASP A 91 -4.35 -12.73 -27.34
C ASP A 91 -4.87 -12.73 -25.89
N ILE A 92 -4.32 -11.81 -25.09
CA ILE A 92 -4.74 -11.52 -23.72
C ILE A 92 -5.20 -10.06 -23.60
N LYS A 93 -6.33 -9.80 -22.93
CA LYS A 93 -6.84 -8.46 -22.71
C LYS A 93 -6.34 -7.93 -21.37
N VAL A 94 -5.37 -7.03 -21.41
CA VAL A 94 -4.69 -6.50 -20.22
C VAL A 94 -5.12 -5.08 -19.96
N LEU A 95 -5.43 -4.77 -18.70
CA LEU A 95 -5.78 -3.42 -18.26
C LEU A 95 -4.93 -3.02 -17.06
N VAL A 96 -4.24 -1.88 -17.16
CA VAL A 96 -3.47 -1.29 -16.04
C VAL A 96 -4.30 -0.19 -15.40
N PHE A 97 -4.68 -0.37 -14.14
CA PHE A 97 -5.60 0.52 -13.45
C PHE A 97 -4.89 1.40 -12.42
N LYS A 98 -5.16 2.71 -12.46
CA LYS A 98 -4.64 3.70 -11.51
C LYS A 98 -5.81 4.49 -10.90
N GLY A 99 -5.60 4.99 -9.68
CA GLY A 99 -6.60 5.80 -9.00
C GLY A 99 -6.97 7.06 -9.77
N LYS A 100 -8.26 7.45 -9.65
CA LYS A 100 -8.90 8.59 -10.33
C LYS A 100 -8.09 9.89 -10.31
N MET A 101 -7.50 10.25 -9.16
CA MET A 101 -6.71 11.47 -9.01
C MET A 101 -5.49 11.51 -9.94
N GLY A 102 -4.95 10.35 -10.32
CA GLY A 102 -3.83 10.23 -11.25
C GLY A 102 -4.23 10.19 -12.73
N MET A 103 -5.53 10.20 -13.05
CA MET A 103 -6.06 10.07 -14.42
C MET A 103 -7.08 11.15 -14.78
N CYS A 104 -7.53 11.96 -13.82
CA CYS A 104 -8.54 12.99 -14.07
C CYS A 104 -7.94 14.16 -14.89
N PRO A 105 -8.43 14.43 -16.11
CA PRO A 105 -7.93 15.56 -16.91
C PRO A 105 -8.23 16.91 -16.28
N LEU A 106 -9.29 17.01 -15.47
CA LEU A 106 -9.69 18.22 -14.75
C LEU A 106 -8.97 18.40 -13.41
N LYS A 107 -8.21 17.39 -12.95
CA LYS A 107 -7.49 17.39 -11.65
C LYS A 107 -8.35 17.77 -10.44
N GLN A 108 -9.65 17.47 -10.50
CA GLN A 108 -10.62 17.78 -9.45
C GLN A 108 -10.71 16.64 -8.42
N GLY A 109 -11.28 16.92 -7.24
CA GLY A 109 -11.46 15.93 -6.18
C GLY A 109 -12.41 14.78 -6.56
N TYR A 110 -12.41 13.70 -5.77
CA TYR A 110 -13.30 12.55 -6.01
C TYR A 110 -14.76 12.97 -6.04
N ASP A 111 -15.17 13.76 -5.05
CA ASP A 111 -16.54 14.19 -4.78
C ASP A 111 -17.06 15.15 -5.85
N GLU A 112 -16.29 16.19 -6.18
CA GLU A 112 -16.65 17.13 -7.25
C GLU A 112 -16.83 16.41 -8.59
N CYS A 113 -15.97 15.42 -8.85
CA CYS A 113 -16.10 14.62 -10.04
C CYS A 113 -17.32 13.69 -9.99
N GLU A 114 -17.72 13.19 -8.82
CA GLU A 114 -18.96 12.41 -8.67
C GLU A 114 -20.19 13.27 -8.98
N ALA A 115 -20.28 14.47 -8.41
CA ALA A 115 -21.40 15.36 -8.68
C ALA A 115 -21.48 15.80 -10.16
N LYS A 116 -20.33 16.14 -10.76
CA LYS A 116 -20.29 16.43 -12.19
C LYS A 116 -20.61 15.21 -13.05
N ARG A 117 -20.19 14.01 -12.62
CA ARG A 117 -20.52 12.75 -13.32
C ARG A 117 -22.03 12.54 -13.32
N ASP A 118 -22.69 12.69 -12.19
CA ASP A 118 -24.14 12.51 -12.06
C ASP A 118 -24.90 13.55 -12.91
N ASN A 119 -24.49 14.82 -12.87
CA ASN A 119 -25.01 15.85 -13.79
C ASN A 119 -24.85 15.46 -15.27
N THR A 120 -23.75 14.79 -15.62
CA THR A 120 -23.48 14.36 -17.00
C THR A 120 -24.40 13.21 -17.40
N TYR A 121 -24.68 12.26 -16.50
CA TYR A 121 -25.67 11.20 -16.75
C TYR A 121 -27.08 11.78 -16.88
N ASP A 122 -27.50 12.66 -15.97
CA ASP A 122 -28.81 13.34 -16.02
C ASP A 122 -28.97 14.11 -17.35
N LEU A 123 -27.91 14.82 -17.78
CA LEU A 123 -27.89 15.51 -19.05
C LEU A 123 -28.08 14.54 -20.23
N MET A 124 -27.40 13.40 -20.23
CA MET A 124 -27.51 12.40 -21.30
C MET A 124 -28.93 11.82 -21.39
N GLU A 125 -29.60 11.62 -20.26
CA GLU A 125 -30.99 11.16 -20.23
C GLU A 125 -31.94 12.20 -20.81
N ILE A 126 -31.80 13.47 -20.39
CA ILE A 126 -32.62 14.58 -20.90
C ILE A 126 -32.39 14.78 -22.41
N GLU A 127 -31.14 14.72 -22.89
CA GLU A 127 -30.85 14.83 -24.32
C GLU A 127 -31.50 13.71 -25.14
N LYS A 128 -31.55 12.47 -24.61
CA LYS A 128 -32.29 11.36 -25.24
C LYS A 128 -33.80 11.64 -25.28
N GLU A 129 -34.36 12.16 -24.20
CA GLU A 129 -35.78 12.51 -24.12
C GLU A 129 -36.13 13.62 -25.12
N ILE A 130 -35.30 14.66 -25.24
CA ILE A 130 -35.45 15.72 -26.25
C ILE A 130 -35.49 15.12 -27.66
N ILE A 131 -34.65 14.13 -27.96
CA ILE A 131 -34.64 13.44 -29.27
C ILE A 131 -35.95 12.69 -29.50
N LEU A 132 -36.45 11.96 -28.50
CA LEU A 132 -37.74 11.25 -28.59
C LEU A 132 -38.89 12.22 -28.82
N LYS A 133 -38.97 13.31 -28.04
CA LYS A 133 -39.99 14.36 -28.21
C LYS A 133 -39.93 15.01 -29.59
N LYS A 134 -38.74 15.19 -30.17
CA LYS A 134 -38.58 15.66 -31.57
C LYS A 134 -39.17 14.68 -32.58
N GLN A 135 -39.03 13.37 -32.35
CA GLN A 135 -39.63 12.35 -33.20
C GLN A 135 -41.15 12.30 -33.05
N GLU A 136 -41.67 12.38 -31.82
CA GLU A 136 -43.10 12.42 -31.52
C GLU A 136 -43.79 13.66 -32.10
N SER A 137 -43.19 14.84 -31.92
CA SER A 137 -43.68 16.11 -32.50
C SER A 137 -43.75 16.04 -34.03
N LYS A 138 -42.73 15.43 -34.67
CA LYS A 138 -42.73 15.20 -36.12
C LYS A 138 -43.82 14.21 -36.55
N ALA A 139 -44.02 13.13 -35.82
CA ALA A 139 -45.06 12.14 -36.12
C ALA A 139 -46.47 12.76 -36.02
N ALA A 140 -46.74 13.52 -34.95
CA ALA A 140 -48.00 14.25 -34.78
C ALA A 140 -48.23 15.27 -35.91
N TRP A 141 -47.16 15.92 -36.39
CA TRP A 141 -47.22 16.83 -37.53
C TRP A 141 -47.53 16.13 -38.86
N ASP A 142 -46.93 14.97 -39.10
CA ASP A 142 -47.19 14.16 -40.30
C ASP A 142 -48.63 13.60 -40.30
N GLU A 143 -49.14 13.19 -39.13
CA GLU A 143 -50.54 12.79 -38.95
C GLU A 143 -51.50 13.96 -39.21
N TYR A 144 -51.24 15.13 -38.62
CA TYR A 144 -52.04 16.34 -38.86
C TYR A 144 -52.13 16.69 -40.35
N LYS A 145 -51.01 16.60 -41.09
CA LYS A 145 -50.99 16.84 -42.54
C LYS A 145 -51.85 15.84 -43.33
N SER A 146 -51.99 14.62 -42.82
CA SER A 146 -52.73 13.55 -43.49
C SER A 146 -54.23 13.55 -43.15
N SER A 147 -54.61 13.82 -41.90
CA SER A 147 -55.99 13.74 -41.41
C SER A 147 -56.70 15.09 -41.32
N GLY A 148 -55.95 16.18 -41.12
CA GLY A 148 -56.49 17.53 -40.89
C GLY A 148 -57.15 17.72 -39.51
N GLU A 149 -57.07 16.73 -38.61
CA GLU A 149 -57.71 16.81 -37.29
C GLU A 149 -56.96 17.75 -36.36
N ALA A 150 -57.68 18.72 -35.77
CA ALA A 150 -57.11 19.71 -34.86
C ALA A 150 -56.45 19.09 -33.61
N ALA A 151 -56.85 17.88 -33.22
CA ALA A 151 -56.29 17.15 -32.07
C ALA A 151 -54.77 16.90 -32.22
N HIS A 152 -54.29 16.55 -33.43
CA HIS A 152 -52.87 16.31 -33.67
C HIS A 152 -52.03 17.60 -33.61
N ALA A 153 -52.62 18.75 -33.99
CA ALA A 153 -51.97 20.04 -33.84
C ALA A 153 -51.81 20.42 -32.35
N SER A 154 -52.87 20.25 -31.55
CA SER A 154 -52.79 20.50 -30.10
C SER A 154 -51.82 19.55 -29.39
N LEU A 155 -51.76 18.28 -29.80
CA LEU A 155 -50.78 17.33 -29.27
C LEU A 155 -49.34 17.76 -29.59
N ARG A 156 -49.07 18.19 -30.82
CA ARG A 156 -47.76 18.71 -31.22
C ARG A 156 -47.35 19.90 -30.36
N ASP A 157 -48.25 20.88 -30.18
CA ASP A 157 -47.94 22.09 -29.38
C ASP A 157 -47.59 21.74 -27.93
N ALA A 158 -48.31 20.78 -27.32
CA ALA A 158 -48.01 20.29 -25.98
C ALA A 158 -46.63 19.59 -25.90
N ILE A 159 -46.29 18.77 -26.89
CA ILE A 159 -44.97 18.11 -26.98
C ILE A 159 -43.84 19.14 -27.17
N ASP A 160 -44.06 20.15 -28.01
CA ASP A 160 -43.09 21.22 -28.27
C ASP A 160 -42.84 22.06 -27.00
N GLU A 161 -43.87 22.38 -26.21
CA GLU A 161 -43.73 23.10 -24.93
C GLU A 161 -42.93 22.29 -23.90
N GLU A 162 -43.20 20.99 -23.78
CA GLU A 162 -42.45 20.12 -22.88
C GLU A 162 -40.98 19.99 -23.32
N ARG A 163 -40.74 19.87 -24.63
CA ARG A 163 -39.39 19.84 -25.20
C ARG A 163 -38.60 21.10 -24.89
N GLU A 164 -39.20 22.29 -25.01
CA GLU A 164 -38.51 23.55 -24.71
C GLU A 164 -38.05 23.63 -23.26
N LYS A 165 -38.89 23.18 -22.31
CA LYS A 165 -38.51 23.08 -20.89
C LYS A 165 -37.34 22.13 -20.67
N LEU A 166 -37.32 20.99 -21.38
CA LEU A 166 -36.20 20.04 -21.32
C LEU A 166 -34.92 20.64 -21.93
N GLU A 167 -35.00 21.37 -23.04
CA GLU A 167 -33.85 22.04 -23.69
C GLU A 167 -33.23 23.12 -22.78
N GLU A 168 -34.05 23.90 -22.07
CA GLU A 168 -33.57 24.85 -21.07
C GLU A 168 -32.85 24.15 -19.91
N LYS A 169 -33.43 23.07 -19.39
CA LYS A 169 -32.84 22.25 -18.32
C LYS A 169 -31.50 21.64 -18.76
N ALA A 170 -31.43 21.08 -19.98
CA ALA A 170 -30.22 20.52 -20.56
C ALA A 170 -29.10 21.57 -20.70
N SER A 171 -29.42 22.77 -21.22
CA SER A 171 -28.47 23.89 -21.35
C SER A 171 -27.87 24.30 -20.00
N SER A 172 -28.68 24.32 -18.95
CA SER A 172 -28.23 24.61 -17.58
C SER A 172 -27.33 23.50 -17.02
N LEU A 173 -27.70 22.23 -17.19
CA LEU A 173 -26.89 21.07 -16.76
C LEU A 173 -25.56 20.95 -17.52
N ARG A 174 -25.53 21.28 -18.82
CA ARG A 174 -24.32 21.20 -19.65
C ARG A 174 -23.16 21.99 -19.05
N LYS A 175 -23.42 23.19 -18.51
CA LYS A 175 -22.41 24.05 -17.87
C LYS A 175 -21.82 23.47 -16.57
N ARG A 176 -22.48 22.49 -15.97
CA ARG A 176 -22.14 21.87 -14.67
C ARG A 176 -21.81 20.38 -14.80
N SER A 177 -21.65 19.91 -16.03
CA SER A 177 -21.30 18.53 -16.35
C SER A 177 -19.79 18.38 -16.52
N CYS A 178 -19.32 17.14 -16.61
CA CYS A 178 -17.93 16.82 -16.90
C CYS A 178 -17.77 16.66 -18.41
N ASP A 179 -17.21 17.68 -19.09
CA ASP A 179 -17.00 17.62 -20.55
C ASP A 179 -16.24 16.36 -20.99
N PRO A 180 -15.13 15.95 -20.32
CA PRO A 180 -14.41 14.75 -20.73
C PRO A 180 -15.23 13.46 -20.59
N LEU A 181 -16.12 13.36 -19.60
CA LEU A 181 -17.03 12.22 -19.49
C LEU A 181 -18.14 12.30 -20.54
N TYR A 182 -18.67 13.49 -20.81
CA TYR A 182 -19.71 13.69 -21.82
C TYR A 182 -19.27 13.16 -23.19
N GLU A 183 -18.02 13.46 -23.58
CA GLU A 183 -17.44 12.91 -24.82
C GLU A 183 -17.32 11.38 -24.79
N VAL A 184 -16.94 10.80 -23.64
CA VAL A 184 -16.92 9.34 -23.46
C VAL A 184 -18.33 8.74 -23.59
N LEU A 185 -19.36 9.38 -23.03
CA LEU A 185 -20.75 8.94 -23.11
C LEU A 185 -21.34 8.99 -24.53
N ARG A 186 -20.80 9.85 -25.40
CA ARG A 186 -21.25 9.98 -26.79
C ARG A 186 -20.44 9.17 -27.80
N ALA A 187 -19.20 8.82 -27.47
CA ALA A 187 -18.34 8.06 -28.34
C ALA A 187 -18.75 6.59 -28.45
N GLU A 188 -18.49 5.99 -29.61
CA GLU A 188 -18.63 4.55 -29.83
C GLU A 188 -17.45 3.80 -29.19
N ASP A 189 -17.76 2.74 -28.44
CA ASP A 189 -16.79 2.02 -27.60
C ASP A 189 -15.70 1.27 -28.41
N GLU A 190 -15.99 0.89 -29.66
CA GLU A 190 -15.14 -0.04 -30.42
C GLU A 190 -13.73 0.49 -30.70
N LYS A 191 -13.57 1.80 -30.97
CA LYS A 191 -12.28 2.36 -31.37
C LYS A 191 -11.28 2.32 -30.21
N PHE A 192 -11.73 2.76 -29.03
CA PHE A 192 -10.88 2.76 -27.83
C PHE A 192 -10.58 1.34 -27.39
N GLN A 193 -11.58 0.46 -27.34
CA GLN A 193 -11.38 -0.94 -26.96
C GLN A 193 -10.34 -1.63 -27.85
N LYS A 194 -10.46 -1.49 -29.19
CA LYS A 194 -9.51 -2.07 -30.15
C LYS A 194 -8.10 -1.52 -29.91
N TRP A 195 -7.95 -0.21 -29.70
CA TRP A 195 -6.65 0.42 -29.42
C TRP A 195 -6.05 -0.02 -28.07
N LEU A 196 -6.89 -0.12 -27.03
CA LEU A 196 -6.50 -0.47 -25.67
C LEU A 196 -5.97 -1.89 -25.62
N PHE A 197 -6.67 -2.86 -26.24
CA PHE A 197 -6.30 -4.27 -26.19
C PHE A 197 -5.45 -4.75 -27.37
N GLN A 198 -5.06 -3.86 -28.29
CA GLN A 198 -4.06 -4.19 -29.33
C GLN A 198 -2.68 -4.47 -28.71
N ASP A 199 -2.38 -3.86 -27.57
CA ASP A 199 -1.12 -3.94 -26.85
C ASP A 199 -1.40 -3.78 -25.34
N VAL A 200 -0.40 -3.83 -24.47
CA VAL A 200 -0.57 -3.45 -23.06
C VAL A 200 -0.25 -1.97 -22.88
N ARG A 201 -1.29 -1.19 -22.64
CA ARG A 201 -1.20 0.26 -22.42
C ARG A 201 -1.02 0.59 -20.96
N ASP A 202 -0.06 1.44 -20.64
CA ASP A 202 0.05 2.02 -19.31
C ASP A 202 -0.94 3.20 -19.12
N PRO A 203 -1.20 3.64 -17.88
CA PRO A 203 -2.16 4.71 -17.62
C PRO A 203 -1.79 6.07 -18.22
N GLU A 204 -0.51 6.32 -18.50
CA GLU A 204 -0.05 7.58 -19.11
C GLU A 204 -0.42 7.60 -20.59
N GLN A 205 -0.17 6.50 -21.31
CA GLN A 205 -0.61 6.33 -22.69
C GLN A 205 -2.14 6.46 -22.84
N VAL A 206 -2.90 5.93 -21.89
CA VAL A 206 -4.37 6.06 -21.88
C VAL A 206 -4.80 7.51 -21.64
N ASN A 207 -4.12 8.23 -20.75
CA ASN A 207 -4.37 9.65 -20.54
C ASN A 207 -4.04 10.49 -21.78
N ASP A 208 -2.96 10.17 -22.48
CA ASP A 208 -2.58 10.85 -23.73
C ASP A 208 -3.64 10.62 -24.82
N TYR A 209 -4.05 9.37 -25.03
CA TYR A 209 -5.17 9.05 -25.93
C TYR A 209 -6.44 9.82 -25.55
N ALA A 210 -6.78 9.82 -24.25
CA ALA A 210 -7.97 10.50 -23.77
C ALA A 210 -7.86 12.02 -23.99
N ALA A 211 -6.71 12.64 -23.73
CA ALA A 211 -6.48 14.06 -23.94
C ALA A 211 -6.61 14.46 -25.42
N GLU A 212 -6.04 13.67 -26.34
CA GLU A 212 -6.16 13.89 -27.79
C GLU A 212 -7.61 13.84 -28.28
N ASN A 213 -8.47 13.07 -27.61
CA ASN A 213 -9.88 12.91 -27.96
C ASN A 213 -10.81 13.73 -27.04
N GLY A 214 -10.28 14.56 -26.13
CA GLY A 214 -11.07 15.36 -25.19
C GLY A 214 -11.88 14.52 -24.17
N MET A 215 -11.44 13.30 -23.87
CA MET A 215 -12.15 12.28 -23.10
C MET A 215 -11.60 12.10 -21.67
N CYS A 216 -12.39 11.43 -20.82
CA CYS A 216 -11.97 11.00 -19.48
C CYS A 216 -11.29 9.61 -19.53
N GLY A 217 -9.96 9.55 -19.40
CA GLY A 217 -9.20 8.30 -19.42
C GLY A 217 -9.61 7.31 -18.33
N TYR A 218 -9.98 7.79 -17.14
CA TYR A 218 -10.45 6.95 -16.05
C TYR A 218 -11.76 6.22 -16.37
N GLU A 219 -12.73 6.92 -16.94
CA GLU A 219 -14.04 6.34 -17.29
C GLU A 219 -13.95 5.44 -18.53
N LEU A 220 -13.02 5.75 -19.46
CA LEU A 220 -12.67 4.85 -20.56
C LEU A 220 -12.14 3.49 -20.04
N LEU A 221 -11.17 3.49 -19.12
CA LEU A 221 -10.68 2.24 -18.51
C LEU A 221 -11.77 1.50 -17.74
N LYS A 222 -12.57 2.23 -16.97
CA LYS A 222 -13.65 1.64 -16.19
C LYS A 222 -14.65 0.87 -17.07
N ARG A 223 -14.99 1.37 -18.26
CA ARG A 223 -15.88 0.68 -19.20
C ARG A 223 -15.31 -0.63 -19.73
N GLU A 224 -14.00 -0.66 -19.95
CA GLU A 224 -13.30 -1.82 -20.52
C GLU A 224 -12.87 -2.85 -19.47
N LEU A 225 -13.03 -2.54 -18.19
CA LEU A 225 -12.62 -3.42 -17.09
C LEU A 225 -13.31 -4.78 -17.13
N LYS A 226 -14.59 -4.84 -17.48
CA LYS A 226 -15.36 -6.10 -17.69
C LYS A 226 -14.81 -7.00 -18.81
N ASN A 227 -14.03 -6.44 -19.73
CA ASN A 227 -13.45 -7.17 -20.85
C ASN A 227 -12.02 -7.65 -20.56
N ALA A 228 -11.44 -7.33 -19.41
CA ALA A 228 -10.06 -7.66 -19.09
C ALA A 228 -9.91 -9.10 -18.59
N ASP A 229 -8.94 -9.82 -19.16
CA ASP A 229 -8.46 -11.12 -18.65
C ASP A 229 -7.46 -10.91 -17.50
N LEU A 230 -6.70 -9.81 -17.57
CA LEU A 230 -5.67 -9.43 -16.61
C LEU A 230 -5.83 -7.96 -16.21
N VAL A 231 -5.95 -7.72 -14.91
CA VAL A 231 -5.96 -6.37 -14.32
C VAL A 231 -4.69 -6.19 -13.48
N ILE A 232 -3.95 -5.10 -13.73
CA ILE A 232 -2.75 -4.74 -12.97
C ILE A 232 -3.06 -3.49 -12.14
N GLY A 233 -2.91 -3.59 -10.83
CA GLY A 233 -3.19 -2.52 -9.88
C GLY A 233 -2.24 -2.51 -8.68
N ASN A 234 -2.64 -1.80 -7.63
CA ASN A 234 -1.91 -1.75 -6.36
C ASN A 234 -2.66 -2.53 -5.26
N PHE A 235 -2.01 -2.71 -4.12
CA PHE A 235 -2.63 -3.33 -2.94
C PHE A 235 -3.94 -2.64 -2.51
N HIS A 236 -4.05 -1.31 -2.65
CA HIS A 236 -5.26 -0.57 -2.28
C HIS A 236 -6.51 -1.04 -3.04
N HIS A 237 -6.38 -1.45 -4.30
CA HIS A 237 -7.53 -1.90 -5.09
C HIS A 237 -8.11 -3.24 -4.62
N VAL A 238 -7.35 -4.05 -3.89
CA VAL A 238 -7.74 -5.40 -3.46
C VAL A 238 -7.95 -5.48 -1.95
N LEU A 239 -7.09 -4.83 -1.15
CA LEU A 239 -7.15 -4.90 0.31
C LEU A 239 -8.21 -3.99 0.94
N ASN A 240 -8.67 -2.95 0.23
CA ASN A 240 -9.78 -2.12 0.72
C ASN A 240 -11.10 -2.68 0.19
N ASP A 241 -11.94 -3.18 1.10
CA ASP A 241 -13.21 -3.84 0.79
C ASP A 241 -14.14 -2.99 -0.09
N MET A 242 -14.28 -1.69 0.22
CA MET A 242 -15.13 -0.77 -0.54
C MET A 242 -14.61 -0.57 -1.97
N ILE A 243 -13.29 -0.43 -2.15
CA ILE A 243 -12.67 -0.28 -3.46
C ILE A 243 -12.77 -1.59 -4.25
N PHE A 244 -12.45 -2.73 -3.62
CA PHE A 244 -12.50 -4.04 -4.26
C PHE A 244 -13.91 -4.38 -4.74
N SER A 245 -14.91 -4.21 -3.88
CA SER A 245 -16.34 -4.37 -4.21
C SER A 245 -16.78 -3.45 -5.35
N THR A 246 -16.20 -2.26 -5.46
CA THR A 246 -16.50 -1.33 -6.56
C THR A 246 -15.85 -1.79 -7.87
N MET A 247 -14.60 -2.26 -7.81
CA MET A 247 -13.89 -2.83 -8.96
C MET A 247 -14.60 -4.08 -9.49
N LEU A 248 -15.05 -4.98 -8.61
CA LEU A 248 -15.82 -6.18 -8.95
C LEU A 248 -17.10 -5.84 -9.73
N ARG A 249 -17.86 -4.85 -9.25
CA ARG A 249 -19.05 -4.34 -9.96
C ARG A 249 -18.74 -3.80 -11.36
N TRP A 250 -17.59 -3.13 -11.53
CA TRP A 250 -17.16 -2.64 -12.86
C TRP A 250 -16.66 -3.77 -13.77
N MET A 251 -16.13 -4.85 -13.19
CA MET A 251 -15.73 -6.05 -13.90
C MET A 251 -16.91 -6.95 -14.28
N ASP A 252 -18.09 -6.75 -13.68
CA ASP A 252 -19.22 -7.68 -13.75
C ASP A 252 -18.81 -9.08 -13.25
N LYS A 253 -18.14 -9.10 -12.09
CA LYS A 253 -17.54 -10.29 -11.46
C LYS A 253 -17.87 -10.34 -9.97
N GLU A 254 -17.92 -11.55 -9.43
CA GLU A 254 -17.95 -11.80 -7.99
C GLU A 254 -16.54 -12.09 -7.46
N PRO A 255 -16.29 -12.02 -6.14
CA PRO A 255 -14.98 -12.34 -5.57
C PRO A 255 -14.43 -13.70 -6.02
N GLU A 256 -15.29 -14.72 -6.08
CA GLU A 256 -14.96 -16.10 -6.48
C GLU A 256 -14.56 -16.20 -7.96
N ASP A 257 -14.64 -15.11 -8.73
CA ASP A 257 -14.15 -15.02 -10.10
C ASP A 257 -12.73 -14.45 -10.22
N ILE A 258 -12.08 -14.11 -9.10
CA ILE A 258 -10.77 -13.45 -9.08
C ILE A 258 -9.66 -14.42 -8.66
N ILE A 259 -8.61 -14.47 -9.48
CA ILE A 259 -7.31 -15.05 -9.10
C ILE A 259 -6.36 -13.90 -8.77
N ALA A 260 -5.99 -13.73 -7.50
CA ALA A 260 -5.12 -12.63 -7.08
C ALA A 260 -3.64 -13.02 -7.09
N ILE A 261 -2.76 -12.13 -7.56
CA ILE A 261 -1.30 -12.27 -7.45
C ILE A 261 -0.78 -11.09 -6.64
N PHE A 262 -0.27 -11.37 -5.45
CA PHE A 262 0.39 -10.37 -4.61
C PHE A 262 1.91 -10.50 -4.75
N ASP A 263 2.52 -9.51 -5.37
CA ASP A 263 3.99 -9.39 -5.41
C ASP A 263 4.53 -8.66 -4.18
N GLU A 264 5.72 -9.04 -3.73
CA GLU A 264 6.31 -8.62 -2.45
C GLU A 264 5.31 -8.76 -1.28
N ALA A 265 4.65 -9.92 -1.21
CA ALA A 265 3.59 -10.22 -0.25
C ALA A 265 3.98 -10.02 1.22
N HIS A 266 5.28 -9.93 1.55
CA HIS A 266 5.76 -9.57 2.88
C HIS A 266 5.32 -8.16 3.33
N ASN A 267 4.82 -7.32 2.41
CA ASN A 267 4.28 -5.98 2.73
C ASN A 267 2.77 -5.97 2.99
N ILE A 268 2.05 -7.07 2.76
CA ILE A 268 0.59 -7.13 2.90
C ILE A 268 0.16 -6.78 4.32
N GLU A 269 0.88 -7.25 5.34
CA GLU A 269 0.54 -7.01 6.75
C GLU A 269 0.51 -5.51 7.08
N ASN A 270 1.54 -4.77 6.65
CA ASN A 270 1.64 -3.34 6.84
C ASN A 270 0.63 -2.58 5.98
N ALA A 271 0.42 -3.01 4.74
CA ALA A 271 -0.58 -2.43 3.86
C ALA A 271 -1.98 -2.58 4.48
N ALA A 272 -2.43 -3.80 4.76
CA ALA A 272 -3.73 -4.07 5.37
C ALA A 272 -3.96 -3.22 6.63
N ARG A 273 -2.96 -3.17 7.53
CA ARG A 273 -3.00 -2.35 8.74
C ARG A 273 -3.19 -0.87 8.47
N SER A 274 -2.43 -0.32 7.53
CA SER A 274 -2.54 1.10 7.17
C SER A 274 -3.86 1.44 6.50
N HIS A 275 -4.52 0.48 5.83
CA HIS A 275 -5.79 0.71 5.14
C HIS A 275 -7.00 0.63 6.08
N SER A 276 -6.91 -0.14 7.16
CA SER A 276 -7.99 -0.31 8.14
C SER A 276 -7.91 0.65 9.32
N SER A 277 -6.77 1.31 9.52
CA SER A 277 -6.63 2.32 10.58
C SER A 277 -7.42 3.57 10.20
N ILE A 278 -8.23 4.05 11.13
CA ILE A 278 -9.11 5.23 10.95
C ILE A 278 -8.57 6.42 11.76
N THR A 279 -8.86 7.65 11.33
CA THR A 279 -8.39 8.87 12.03
C THR A 279 -9.43 9.98 12.03
N LEU A 280 -9.43 10.82 13.06
CA LEU A 280 -10.26 12.02 13.20
C LEU A 280 -9.41 13.19 13.71
N ALA A 281 -9.29 14.24 12.89
CA ALA A 281 -8.58 15.46 13.27
C ALA A 281 -9.50 16.41 14.07
N GLU A 282 -8.93 17.18 14.99
CA GLU A 282 -9.73 18.14 15.78
C GLU A 282 -10.47 19.17 14.90
N HIS A 283 -9.84 19.61 13.81
CA HIS A 283 -10.49 20.54 12.86
C HIS A 283 -11.72 19.95 12.20
N THR A 284 -11.80 18.63 12.04
CA THR A 284 -13.01 17.95 11.54
C THR A 284 -14.12 18.03 12.57
N ILE A 285 -13.80 17.90 13.87
CA ILE A 285 -14.76 18.05 14.97
C ILE A 285 -15.24 19.50 15.05
N GLU A 286 -14.33 20.48 14.96
CA GLU A 286 -14.69 21.91 14.93
C GLU A 286 -15.61 22.23 13.76
N SER A 287 -15.33 21.67 12.59
CA SER A 287 -16.16 21.87 11.40
C SER A 287 -17.53 21.21 11.55
N ALA A 288 -17.62 20.06 12.23
CA ALA A 288 -18.89 19.41 12.56
C ALA A 288 -19.72 20.27 13.53
N LEU A 289 -19.10 20.84 14.57
CA LEU A 289 -19.77 21.76 15.50
C LEU A 289 -20.26 23.04 14.81
N ALA A 290 -19.46 23.60 13.90
CA ALA A 290 -19.86 24.74 13.09
C ALA A 290 -21.03 24.40 12.14
N GLU A 291 -21.04 23.17 11.61
CA GLU A 291 -22.11 22.66 10.74
C GLU A 291 -23.44 22.50 11.50
N LEU A 292 -23.41 21.99 12.75
CA LEU A 292 -24.58 21.94 13.63
C LEU A 292 -25.16 23.34 13.85
N ASN A 293 -24.32 24.29 14.28
CA ASN A 293 -24.73 25.66 14.56
C ASN A 293 -25.28 26.40 13.33
N ALA A 294 -24.70 26.17 12.15
CA ALA A 294 -25.16 26.82 10.92
C ALA A 294 -26.54 26.31 10.45
N ASN A 295 -26.94 25.10 10.83
CA ASN A 295 -28.14 24.43 10.34
C ASN A 295 -29.17 24.13 11.43
N GLU A 296 -28.99 24.64 12.66
CA GLU A 296 -29.87 24.42 13.81
C GLU A 296 -31.37 24.67 13.52
N LYS A 297 -31.65 25.65 12.64
CA LYS A 297 -33.03 26.03 12.25
C LYS A 297 -33.54 25.35 10.97
N SER A 298 -32.77 24.43 10.40
CA SER A 298 -33.16 23.69 9.21
C SER A 298 -34.15 22.59 9.57
N ASP A 299 -35.10 22.30 8.67
CA ASP A 299 -36.03 21.18 8.80
C ASP A 299 -35.29 19.84 9.00
N LEU A 300 -34.07 19.71 8.48
CA LEU A 300 -33.20 18.52 8.62
C LEU A 300 -32.81 18.21 10.07
N PHE A 301 -32.80 19.23 10.95
CA PHE A 301 -32.40 19.10 12.35
C PHE A 301 -33.59 19.06 13.32
N THR A 302 -34.82 19.24 12.83
CA THR A 302 -36.02 19.36 13.68
C THR A 302 -36.33 18.08 14.47
N SER A 303 -35.91 16.92 13.96
CA SER A 303 -36.06 15.60 14.62
C SER A 303 -34.82 15.15 15.40
N MET A 304 -33.76 15.95 15.42
CA MET A 304 -32.48 15.60 16.03
C MET A 304 -32.33 16.29 17.40
N PRO A 305 -31.81 15.61 18.44
CA PRO A 305 -31.42 16.25 19.69
C PRO A 305 -30.10 17.02 19.49
N VAL A 306 -30.18 18.20 18.86
CA VAL A 306 -29.00 19.00 18.46
C VAL A 306 -28.13 19.35 19.64
N GLU A 307 -28.73 19.82 20.74
CA GLU A 307 -28.01 20.20 21.97
C GLU A 307 -27.19 19.02 22.54
N ASP A 308 -27.73 17.80 22.48
CA ASP A 308 -27.08 16.61 23.02
C ASP A 308 -25.91 16.16 22.14
N VAL A 309 -26.08 16.22 20.81
CA VAL A 309 -25.00 15.90 19.88
C VAL A 309 -23.90 16.96 19.93
N GLU A 310 -24.27 18.24 20.03
CA GLU A 310 -23.32 19.33 20.22
C GLU A 310 -22.53 19.14 21.53
N ALA A 311 -23.19 18.73 22.61
CA ALA A 311 -22.53 18.40 23.88
C ALA A 311 -21.52 17.25 23.71
N VAL A 312 -21.90 16.15 23.05
CA VAL A 312 -21.00 15.01 22.76
C VAL A 312 -19.75 15.45 22.01
N LEU A 313 -19.92 16.21 20.91
CA LEU A 313 -18.81 16.64 20.07
C LEU A 313 -17.93 17.70 20.75
N SER A 314 -18.53 18.61 21.52
CA SER A 314 -17.81 19.62 22.29
C SER A 314 -16.95 18.97 23.38
N ILE A 315 -17.51 18.02 24.13
CA ILE A 315 -16.77 17.26 25.15
C ILE A 315 -15.63 16.47 24.51
N LEU A 316 -15.87 15.83 23.36
CA LEU A 316 -14.81 15.14 22.62
C LEU A 316 -13.66 16.09 22.25
N LEU A 317 -13.99 17.24 21.66
CA LEU A 317 -13.00 18.24 21.25
C LEU A 317 -12.17 18.73 22.45
N GLU A 318 -12.82 19.08 23.55
CA GLU A 318 -12.13 19.49 24.78
C GLU A 318 -11.24 18.38 25.33
N VAL A 319 -11.72 17.14 25.38
CA VAL A 319 -10.94 16.01 25.90
C VAL A 319 -9.69 15.77 25.05
N VAL A 320 -9.79 15.87 23.72
CA VAL A 320 -8.64 15.74 22.81
C VAL A 320 -7.60 16.83 23.12
N ARG A 321 -8.05 18.09 23.19
CA ARG A 321 -7.21 19.26 23.48
C ARG A 321 -6.52 19.18 24.83
N ASP A 322 -7.31 18.97 25.87
CA ASP A 322 -6.82 18.83 27.24
C ASP A 322 -5.86 17.65 27.38
N THR A 323 -6.04 16.59 26.60
CA THR A 323 -5.18 15.42 26.71
C THR A 323 -3.78 15.70 26.17
N TYR A 324 -3.63 16.27 24.98
CA TYR A 324 -2.29 16.59 24.49
C TYR A 324 -1.65 17.74 25.25
N ASP A 325 -2.40 18.77 25.65
CA ASP A 325 -1.85 19.92 26.36
C ASP A 325 -1.31 19.53 27.74
N ASN A 326 -2.01 18.65 28.46
CA ASN A 326 -1.56 18.16 29.77
C ASN A 326 -0.44 17.10 29.68
N ARG A 327 -0.25 16.45 28.52
CA ARG A 327 0.72 15.35 28.34
C ARG A 327 2.07 15.82 27.81
N PHE A 328 2.20 17.04 27.29
CA PHE A 328 3.48 17.57 26.85
C PHE A 328 4.47 17.69 28.01
N LYS A 329 5.63 17.04 27.89
CA LYS A 329 6.74 17.25 28.82
C LYS A 329 7.47 18.56 28.51
N PHE A 330 8.27 19.05 29.46
CA PHE A 330 9.10 20.25 29.27
C PHE A 330 9.96 20.12 28.00
N GLY A 331 9.82 21.06 27.06
CA GLY A 331 10.56 21.06 25.80
C GLY A 331 9.91 20.27 24.65
N GLU A 332 8.90 19.41 24.90
CA GLU A 332 8.30 18.58 23.83
C GLU A 332 7.46 19.41 22.86
N ARG A 333 6.75 20.43 23.35
CA ARG A 333 5.93 21.33 22.52
C ARG A 333 6.77 22.06 21.47
N GLN A 334 8.04 22.38 21.77
CA GLN A 334 8.97 22.99 20.82
C GLN A 334 9.48 22.00 19.76
N ARG A 335 9.43 20.69 20.02
CA ARG A 335 9.89 19.64 19.10
C ARG A 335 8.80 19.21 18.11
N VAL A 336 7.54 19.53 18.38
CA VAL A 336 6.44 19.29 17.43
C VAL A 336 6.68 20.15 16.20
N GLY A 337 7.04 19.50 15.11
CA GLY A 337 7.20 20.10 13.79
C GLY A 337 5.96 19.88 12.92
N ARG A 338 6.17 19.86 11.60
CA ARG A 338 5.10 19.61 10.61
C ARG A 338 4.73 18.13 10.46
N ASN A 339 5.56 17.23 10.99
CA ASN A 339 5.30 15.79 10.98
C ASN A 339 4.46 15.39 12.20
N TRP A 340 3.63 14.36 12.03
CA TRP A 340 2.86 13.78 13.13
C TRP A 340 3.78 13.21 14.21
N TYR A 341 3.44 13.54 15.45
CA TYR A 341 4.12 13.08 16.66
C TYR A 341 3.11 12.38 17.57
N ASP A 342 3.39 11.15 17.97
CA ASP A 342 2.50 10.34 18.80
C ASP A 342 2.60 10.76 20.28
N ILE A 343 1.44 10.95 20.90
CA ILE A 343 1.27 11.15 22.34
C ILE A 343 0.65 9.89 22.92
N ARG A 344 1.32 9.33 23.93
CA ARG A 344 0.85 8.14 24.62
C ARG A 344 -0.40 8.44 25.44
N ILE A 345 -1.53 7.91 24.98
CA ILE A 345 -2.84 7.99 25.64
C ILE A 345 -3.34 6.65 26.18
N SER A 346 -2.69 5.55 25.78
CA SER A 346 -2.98 4.20 26.25
C SER A 346 -1.66 3.47 26.51
N ASP A 347 -1.68 2.50 27.43
CA ASP A 347 -0.56 1.59 27.59
C ASP A 347 -0.65 0.49 26.51
N PRO A 348 0.43 0.18 25.78
CA PRO A 348 0.38 -0.86 24.75
C PRO A 348 -0.01 -2.26 25.25
N TYR A 349 0.20 -2.56 26.54
CA TYR A 349 -0.09 -3.86 27.16
C TYR A 349 -1.35 -3.81 28.03
N GLU A 350 -1.52 -2.75 28.84
CA GLU A 350 -2.72 -2.63 29.71
C GLU A 350 -3.95 -2.07 28.99
N ARG A 351 -3.77 -1.44 27.81
CA ARG A 351 -4.83 -0.89 26.94
C ARG A 351 -5.79 0.12 27.59
N ASN A 352 -5.38 0.76 28.67
CA ASN A 352 -6.17 1.78 29.36
C ASN A 352 -6.23 3.11 28.58
N ASP A 353 -7.25 3.28 27.74
CA ASP A 353 -7.46 4.51 26.96
C ASP A 353 -7.91 5.71 27.81
N VAL A 354 -7.01 6.67 27.96
CA VAL A 354 -7.22 7.90 28.74
C VAL A 354 -8.25 8.83 28.09
N VAL A 355 -8.31 8.88 26.76
CA VAL A 355 -9.29 9.71 26.03
C VAL A 355 -10.68 9.16 26.27
N TYR A 356 -10.87 7.85 26.07
CA TYR A 356 -12.13 7.17 26.37
C TYR A 356 -12.56 7.39 27.83
N ALA A 357 -11.67 7.12 28.80
CA ALA A 357 -12.00 7.26 30.22
C ALA A 357 -12.36 8.70 30.62
N ARG A 358 -11.65 9.70 30.11
CA ARG A 358 -11.95 11.12 30.36
C ARG A 358 -13.26 11.56 29.73
N PHE A 359 -13.50 11.13 28.48
CA PHE A 359 -14.72 11.41 27.75
C PHE A 359 -15.94 10.84 28.49
N MET A 360 -15.94 9.55 28.81
CA MET A 360 -17.07 8.90 29.51
C MET A 360 -17.32 9.51 30.90
N ARG A 361 -16.26 9.95 31.59
CA ARG A 361 -16.42 10.66 32.87
C ARG A 361 -17.14 11.99 32.69
N ARG A 362 -16.76 12.81 31.69
CA ARG A 362 -17.42 14.09 31.41
C ARG A 362 -18.86 13.91 30.94
N MET A 363 -19.12 12.94 30.06
CA MET A 363 -20.49 12.64 29.63
C MET A 363 -21.39 12.30 30.83
N LYS A 364 -20.88 11.50 31.79
CA LYS A 364 -21.59 11.20 33.04
C LYS A 364 -21.88 12.43 33.90
N GLU A 365 -20.98 13.40 33.95
CA GLU A 365 -21.19 14.68 34.65
C GLU A 365 -22.28 15.53 33.99
N THR A 366 -22.51 15.37 32.68
CA THR A 366 -23.58 16.07 31.93
C THR A 366 -24.94 15.39 31.92
N GLY A 367 -25.07 14.22 32.54
CA GLY A 367 -26.34 13.44 32.59
C GLY A 367 -26.46 12.34 31.53
N TYR A 368 -25.54 12.29 30.55
CA TYR A 368 -25.44 11.22 29.55
C TYR A 368 -24.41 10.17 30.00
N GLY A 369 -24.77 9.39 31.02
CA GLY A 369 -23.81 8.52 31.71
C GLY A 369 -23.52 7.18 31.06
N GLU A 370 -24.33 6.75 30.09
CA GLU A 370 -24.21 5.41 29.49
C GLU A 370 -23.65 5.48 28.07
N GLU A 371 -22.67 4.62 27.77
CA GLU A 371 -22.05 4.53 26.44
C GLU A 371 -23.10 4.26 25.35
N LYS A 372 -24.12 3.47 25.65
CA LYS A 372 -25.23 3.18 24.73
C LYS A 372 -25.97 4.44 24.28
N GLN A 373 -26.21 5.38 25.20
CA GLN A 373 -26.88 6.65 24.87
C GLN A 373 -26.01 7.49 23.95
N VAL A 374 -24.70 7.56 24.22
CA VAL A 374 -23.74 8.25 23.35
C VAL A 374 -23.70 7.61 21.95
N GLN A 375 -23.72 6.29 21.87
CA GLN A 375 -23.76 5.56 20.60
C GLN A 375 -25.03 5.86 19.80
N GLU A 376 -26.18 5.95 20.44
CA GLU A 376 -27.45 6.32 19.81
C GLU A 376 -27.39 7.76 19.25
N LEU A 377 -26.87 8.72 20.03
CA LEU A 377 -26.67 10.10 19.59
C LEU A 377 -25.71 10.21 18.39
N LEU A 378 -24.60 9.47 18.40
CA LEU A 378 -23.67 9.41 17.27
C LEU A 378 -24.30 8.74 16.04
N GLY A 379 -25.15 7.73 16.22
CA GLY A 379 -25.93 7.13 15.13
C GLY A 379 -26.83 8.15 14.44
N ILE A 380 -27.57 8.94 15.22
CA ILE A 380 -28.43 10.01 14.70
C ILE A 380 -27.58 11.08 13.98
N ALA A 381 -26.45 11.48 14.58
CA ALA A 381 -25.55 12.46 13.97
C ALA A 381 -24.98 11.98 12.61
N ALA A 382 -24.63 10.69 12.51
CA ALA A 382 -24.16 10.11 11.26
C ALA A 382 -25.26 10.09 10.18
N GLU A 383 -26.50 9.75 10.55
CA GLU A 383 -27.65 9.77 9.65
C GLU A 383 -27.94 11.18 9.12
N VAL A 384 -28.01 12.16 10.02
CA VAL A 384 -28.24 13.57 9.65
C VAL A 384 -27.09 14.12 8.82
N GLY A 385 -25.83 13.79 9.14
CA GLY A 385 -24.69 14.13 8.31
C GLY A 385 -24.77 13.52 6.91
N GLY A 386 -25.32 12.31 6.76
CA GLY A 386 -25.62 11.71 5.46
C GLY A 386 -26.69 12.48 4.67
N LEU A 387 -27.73 12.98 5.34
CA LEU A 387 -28.73 13.84 4.72
C LEU A 387 -28.14 15.19 4.28
N LEU A 388 -27.22 15.75 5.09
CA LEU A 388 -26.48 16.97 4.74
C LEU A 388 -25.57 16.78 3.52
N ASP A 389 -24.85 15.67 3.45
CA ASP A 389 -24.06 15.31 2.27
C ASP A 389 -24.94 15.30 1.01
N ASN A 390 -26.13 14.69 1.08
CA ASN A 390 -27.07 14.66 -0.04
C ASN A 390 -27.58 16.07 -0.39
N ALA A 391 -27.90 16.89 0.60
CA ALA A 391 -28.34 18.27 0.39
C ALA A 391 -27.24 19.12 -0.26
N TYR A 392 -25.98 19.02 0.20
CA TYR A 392 -24.85 19.74 -0.39
C TYR A 392 -24.54 19.27 -1.81
N HIS A 393 -24.67 17.97 -2.06
CA HIS A 393 -24.55 17.40 -3.39
C HIS A 393 -25.59 18.00 -4.34
N GLU A 394 -26.86 18.05 -3.93
CA GLU A 394 -27.94 18.65 -4.73
C GLU A 394 -27.75 20.15 -4.94
N GLN A 395 -27.35 20.91 -3.92
CA GLN A 395 -27.06 22.35 -4.05
C GLN A 395 -25.95 22.60 -5.08
N TYR A 396 -24.89 21.78 -5.06
CA TYR A 396 -23.80 21.87 -6.03
C TYR A 396 -24.26 21.49 -7.44
N LYS A 397 -25.00 20.38 -7.59
CA LYS A 397 -25.61 19.97 -8.86
C LYS A 397 -26.48 21.09 -9.45
N GLN A 398 -27.24 21.76 -8.59
CA GLN A 398 -28.10 22.89 -8.92
C GLN A 398 -27.33 24.21 -9.10
N GLY A 399 -26.01 24.25 -8.93
CA GLY A 399 -25.17 25.44 -9.13
C GLY A 399 -25.42 26.54 -8.10
N GLN A 400 -26.07 26.22 -6.98
CA GLN A 400 -26.30 27.16 -5.87
C GLN A 400 -25.02 27.45 -5.11
N THR A 401 -24.08 26.50 -5.13
CA THR A 401 -22.74 26.64 -4.57
C THR A 401 -21.68 26.39 -5.63
N PRO A 402 -20.58 27.17 -5.66
CA PRO A 402 -19.50 26.96 -6.62
C PRO A 402 -18.56 25.81 -6.23
N ILE A 403 -18.62 25.35 -4.98
CA ILE A 403 -17.75 24.33 -4.40
C ILE A 403 -18.64 23.28 -3.74
N LEU A 404 -18.34 22.00 -3.98
CA LEU A 404 -19.03 20.91 -3.33
C LEU A 404 -18.57 20.82 -1.88
N LYS A 405 -19.51 20.99 -0.96
CA LYS A 405 -19.28 20.79 0.47
C LYS A 405 -19.50 19.32 0.83
N ARG A 406 -18.82 18.87 1.88
CA ARG A 406 -19.07 17.58 2.54
C ARG A 406 -19.44 17.83 3.99
N SER A 407 -20.30 16.98 4.52
CA SER A 407 -20.62 17.00 5.93
C SER A 407 -19.39 16.59 6.74
N HIS A 408 -19.08 17.38 7.76
CA HIS A 408 -18.09 17.03 8.76
C HIS A 408 -18.71 16.27 9.93
N LEU A 409 -20.03 16.41 10.12
CA LEU A 409 -20.79 15.69 11.14
C LEU A 409 -20.74 14.17 10.94
N LYS A 410 -21.00 13.69 9.72
CA LYS A 410 -21.01 12.25 9.40
C LYS A 410 -19.68 11.54 9.73
N PRO A 411 -18.53 11.92 9.15
CA PRO A 411 -17.27 11.24 9.42
C PRO A 411 -16.83 11.36 10.89
N THR A 412 -17.18 12.47 11.56
CA THR A 412 -16.92 12.65 12.99
C THR A 412 -17.70 11.63 13.83
N ALA A 413 -19.00 11.50 13.55
CA ALA A 413 -19.89 10.61 14.28
C ALA A 413 -19.56 9.13 14.03
N GLU A 414 -19.34 8.75 12.77
CA GLU A 414 -18.96 7.39 12.38
C GLU A 414 -17.62 6.97 13.00
N PHE A 415 -16.59 7.83 12.90
CA PHE A 415 -15.30 7.56 13.54
C PHE A 415 -15.46 7.37 15.04
N PHE A 416 -16.13 8.30 15.71
CA PHE A 416 -16.16 8.27 17.16
C PHE A 416 -17.03 7.13 17.71
N SER A 417 -18.09 6.75 17.00
CA SER A 417 -18.85 5.52 17.29
C SER A 417 -17.94 4.29 17.23
N GLN A 418 -17.12 4.16 16.18
CA GLN A 418 -16.15 3.06 16.05
C GLN A 418 -15.06 3.13 17.12
N TYR A 419 -14.56 4.33 17.43
CA TYR A 419 -13.55 4.55 18.45
C TYR A 419 -14.02 4.05 19.81
N LEU A 420 -15.22 4.44 20.26
CA LEU A 420 -15.78 4.01 21.54
C LEU A 420 -15.95 2.48 21.61
N LYS A 421 -16.36 1.84 20.50
CA LYS A 421 -16.54 0.37 20.43
C LYS A 421 -15.23 -0.41 20.46
N LEU A 422 -14.18 0.14 19.85
CA LEU A 422 -12.98 -0.62 19.49
C LEU A 422 -11.72 -0.19 20.23
N SER A 423 -11.68 0.98 20.88
CA SER A 423 -10.44 1.49 21.51
C SER A 423 -9.91 0.61 22.64
N ASN A 424 -10.79 -0.15 23.30
CA ASN A 424 -10.44 -1.14 24.32
C ASN A 424 -10.31 -2.58 23.78
N ASN A 425 -10.52 -2.79 22.48
CA ASN A 425 -10.36 -4.10 21.85
C ASN A 425 -8.87 -4.35 21.56
N GLU A 426 -8.37 -5.54 21.89
CA GLU A 426 -6.95 -5.89 21.81
C GLU A 426 -6.38 -5.82 20.37
N ASN A 427 -7.25 -5.94 19.38
CA ASN A 427 -6.91 -5.86 17.96
C ASN A 427 -6.63 -4.44 17.47
N TYR A 428 -6.90 -3.43 18.29
CA TYR A 428 -6.74 -2.02 17.97
C TYR A 428 -5.90 -1.31 19.05
N TYR A 429 -5.35 -0.17 18.69
CA TYR A 429 -4.59 0.68 19.59
C TYR A 429 -4.97 2.15 19.39
N PRO A 430 -5.55 2.83 20.40
CA PRO A 430 -5.86 4.23 20.30
C PRO A 430 -4.57 5.07 20.42
N VAL A 431 -4.40 6.00 19.48
CA VAL A 431 -3.27 6.92 19.41
C VAL A 431 -3.78 8.35 19.29
N LEU A 432 -3.18 9.27 20.04
CA LEU A 432 -3.36 10.71 19.82
C LEU A 432 -2.11 11.26 19.16
N ASN A 433 -2.21 11.76 17.94
CA ASN A 433 -1.10 12.41 17.26
C ASN A 433 -1.25 13.93 17.32
N VAL A 434 -0.13 14.66 17.30
CA VAL A 434 -0.11 16.12 17.15
C VAL A 434 0.86 16.54 16.04
N ARG A 435 0.57 17.65 15.37
CA ARG A 435 1.50 18.31 14.45
C ARG A 435 1.28 19.82 14.42
N ARG A 436 2.22 20.55 13.84
CA ARG A 436 2.04 21.96 13.47
C ARG A 436 1.47 22.09 12.06
N ASP A 437 0.50 22.97 11.92
CA ASP A 437 -0.04 23.38 10.63
C ASP A 437 0.92 24.38 9.91
N GLN A 438 0.42 25.05 8.86
CA GLN A 438 1.20 26.07 8.15
C GLN A 438 1.34 27.38 8.96
N GLY A 439 0.34 27.73 9.78
CA GLY A 439 0.34 28.89 10.67
C GLY A 439 1.24 28.72 11.90
N GLY A 440 1.68 27.50 12.18
CA GLY A 440 2.50 27.16 13.33
C GLY A 440 1.70 26.75 14.56
N GLU A 441 0.38 26.66 14.47
CA GLU A 441 -0.49 26.18 15.54
C GLU A 441 -0.43 24.65 15.64
N ILE A 442 -0.44 24.15 16.89
CA ILE A 442 -0.45 22.72 17.16
C ILE A 442 -1.90 22.26 17.24
N TYR A 443 -2.20 21.17 16.55
CA TYR A 443 -3.51 20.54 16.60
C TYR A 443 -3.39 19.01 16.70
N GLY A 444 -4.41 18.40 17.29
CA GLY A 444 -4.51 16.97 17.55
C GLY A 444 -5.28 16.17 16.49
N ARG A 445 -5.00 14.88 16.44
CA ARG A 445 -5.73 13.88 15.67
C ARG A 445 -5.82 12.59 16.46
N LEU A 446 -7.03 12.08 16.66
CA LEU A 446 -7.23 10.72 17.16
C LEU A 446 -7.05 9.73 16.01
N GLU A 447 -6.42 8.60 16.31
CA GLU A 447 -6.21 7.49 15.41
C GLU A 447 -6.57 6.20 16.15
N LEU A 448 -7.35 5.34 15.50
CA LEU A 448 -7.55 3.97 15.95
C LEU A 448 -6.70 3.07 15.05
N PHE A 449 -5.49 2.78 15.52
CA PHE A 449 -4.51 1.99 14.79
C PHE A 449 -4.91 0.51 14.84
N THR A 450 -5.07 -0.13 13.69
CA THR A 450 -5.30 -1.58 13.67
C THR A 450 -4.00 -2.30 14.03
N CYS A 451 -4.02 -3.30 14.90
CA CYS A 451 -2.85 -4.12 15.21
C CYS A 451 -2.81 -5.40 14.36
N ILE A 452 -3.98 -6.02 14.18
CA ILE A 452 -4.18 -7.33 13.57
C ILE A 452 -4.66 -7.22 12.10
N PRO A 453 -3.85 -7.63 11.11
CA PRO A 453 -4.21 -7.49 9.70
C PRO A 453 -5.21 -8.54 9.17
N LYS A 454 -5.36 -9.70 9.85
CA LYS A 454 -6.31 -10.76 9.42
C LYS A 454 -7.77 -10.32 9.39
N ASN A 455 -8.13 -9.27 10.14
CA ASN A 455 -9.49 -8.72 10.14
C ASN A 455 -9.90 -8.19 8.75
N VAL A 456 -8.92 -7.86 7.91
CA VAL A 456 -9.11 -7.42 6.52
C VAL A 456 -8.76 -8.54 5.54
N THR A 457 -7.63 -9.21 5.77
CA THR A 457 -7.04 -10.16 4.81
C THR A 457 -7.71 -11.52 4.81
N GLY A 458 -8.21 -12.00 5.96
CA GLY A 458 -8.92 -13.28 6.05
C GLY A 458 -10.19 -13.31 5.17
N PRO A 459 -11.15 -12.39 5.38
CA PRO A 459 -12.37 -12.34 4.55
C PRO A 459 -12.10 -12.22 3.04
N LEU A 460 -11.07 -11.45 2.66
CA LEU A 460 -10.66 -11.31 1.28
C LEU A 460 -10.12 -12.64 0.70
N LEU A 461 -9.17 -13.28 1.39
CA LEU A 461 -8.54 -14.52 0.90
C LEU A 461 -9.51 -15.72 0.90
N ASP A 462 -10.53 -15.68 1.76
CA ASP A 462 -11.59 -16.69 1.83
C ASP A 462 -12.65 -16.51 0.72
N SER A 463 -12.89 -15.27 0.26
CA SER A 463 -13.91 -14.96 -0.77
C SER A 463 -13.41 -15.10 -2.21
N ILE A 464 -12.13 -14.87 -2.47
CA ILE A 464 -11.58 -14.98 -3.84
C ILE A 464 -11.35 -16.42 -4.29
N TYR A 465 -11.32 -16.67 -5.61
CA TYR A 465 -11.10 -18.01 -6.16
C TYR A 465 -9.81 -18.65 -5.65
N SER A 466 -8.69 -17.93 -5.78
CA SER A 466 -7.38 -18.32 -5.26
C SER A 466 -6.44 -17.11 -5.23
N ALA A 467 -5.32 -17.23 -4.53
CA ALA A 467 -4.27 -16.23 -4.50
C ALA A 467 -2.87 -16.84 -4.54
N ILE A 468 -1.95 -16.13 -5.18
CA ILE A 468 -0.52 -16.40 -5.15
C ILE A 468 0.15 -15.24 -4.41
N LEU A 469 0.70 -15.53 -3.23
CA LEU A 469 1.45 -14.59 -2.43
C LEU A 469 2.93 -14.89 -2.64
N MET A 470 3.64 -13.99 -3.34
CA MET A 470 5.04 -14.20 -3.69
C MET A 470 5.96 -13.09 -3.19
N SER A 471 7.20 -13.45 -2.84
CA SER A 471 8.22 -12.52 -2.35
C SER A 471 9.60 -13.18 -2.36
N ALA A 472 10.67 -12.39 -2.37
CA ALA A 472 12.03 -12.93 -2.21
C ALA A 472 12.32 -13.45 -0.78
N THR A 473 11.59 -12.96 0.22
CA THR A 473 11.84 -13.23 1.64
C THR A 473 10.51 -13.42 2.39
N LEU A 474 9.69 -14.39 1.97
CA LEU A 474 8.35 -14.61 2.51
C LEU A 474 8.32 -15.51 3.75
N ARG A 475 9.23 -16.47 3.87
CA ARG A 475 9.31 -17.40 5.00
C ARG A 475 9.54 -16.65 6.34
N PRO A 476 9.08 -17.23 7.46
CA PRO A 476 8.36 -18.50 7.60
C PRO A 476 6.90 -18.41 7.11
N PHE A 477 6.42 -19.48 6.45
CA PHE A 477 5.06 -19.49 5.88
C PHE A 477 3.97 -19.61 6.95
N ASP A 478 4.22 -20.33 8.04
CA ASP A 478 3.24 -20.48 9.12
C ASP A 478 2.87 -19.12 9.74
N MET A 479 3.87 -18.25 9.92
CA MET A 479 3.65 -16.87 10.36
C MET A 479 2.74 -16.10 9.39
N ILE A 480 3.01 -16.16 8.08
CA ILE A 480 2.16 -15.51 7.06
C ILE A 480 0.73 -16.07 7.11
N LYS A 481 0.58 -17.38 7.26
CA LYS A 481 -0.75 -18.01 7.35
C LYS A 481 -1.50 -17.51 8.59
N SER A 482 -0.85 -17.46 9.74
CA SER A 482 -1.44 -16.96 10.98
C SER A 482 -1.81 -15.47 10.90
N THR A 483 -0.88 -14.61 10.48
CA THR A 483 -1.10 -13.15 10.53
C THR A 483 -2.06 -12.64 9.47
N LEU A 484 -2.12 -13.28 8.30
CA LEU A 484 -3.09 -12.95 7.25
C LEU A 484 -4.43 -13.69 7.41
N GLY A 485 -4.55 -14.60 8.39
CA GLY A 485 -5.77 -15.37 8.61
C GLY A 485 -6.07 -16.40 7.53
N ILE A 486 -5.04 -16.98 6.91
CA ILE A 486 -5.20 -18.02 5.88
C ILE A 486 -5.61 -19.32 6.57
N THR A 487 -6.86 -19.73 6.37
CA THR A 487 -7.40 -21.01 6.84
C THR A 487 -7.46 -22.07 5.75
N ARG A 488 -7.44 -21.63 4.49
CA ARG A 488 -7.46 -22.49 3.30
C ARG A 488 -6.16 -23.28 3.14
N GLN A 489 -6.26 -24.41 2.43
CA GLN A 489 -5.11 -25.21 2.03
C GLN A 489 -4.12 -24.37 1.21
N THR A 490 -2.82 -24.59 1.46
CA THR A 490 -1.73 -23.81 0.89
C THR A 490 -0.70 -24.71 0.20
N CYS A 491 -0.20 -24.29 -0.94
CA CYS A 491 0.98 -24.83 -1.58
C CYS A 491 2.18 -23.93 -1.28
N ASP A 492 3.11 -24.46 -0.49
CA ASP A 492 4.32 -23.76 -0.05
C ASP A 492 5.47 -24.04 -1.02
N LEU A 493 5.93 -23.02 -1.74
CA LEU A 493 6.96 -23.10 -2.76
C LEU A 493 8.20 -22.33 -2.34
N VAL A 494 9.36 -23.00 -2.38
CA VAL A 494 10.65 -22.40 -2.01
C VAL A 494 11.67 -22.70 -3.08
N TYR A 495 12.22 -21.64 -3.67
CA TYR A 495 13.30 -21.74 -4.65
C TYR A 495 14.42 -20.75 -4.30
N GLY A 496 15.55 -21.30 -3.89
CA GLY A 496 16.74 -20.53 -3.49
C GLY A 496 17.47 -19.88 -4.67
N LEU A 497 18.63 -19.30 -4.38
CA LEU A 497 19.53 -18.74 -5.38
C LEU A 497 20.07 -19.88 -6.27
N THR A 498 20.00 -19.69 -7.58
CA THR A 498 20.59 -20.60 -8.58
C THR A 498 21.96 -20.13 -9.05
N PHE A 499 22.50 -19.08 -8.42
CA PHE A 499 23.79 -18.50 -8.77
C PHE A 499 24.94 -19.44 -8.33
N PRO A 500 26.17 -19.27 -8.85
CA PRO A 500 27.32 -20.07 -8.45
C PRO A 500 27.73 -19.79 -6.99
N GLU A 501 28.08 -20.84 -6.22
CA GLU A 501 28.46 -20.71 -4.80
C GLU A 501 29.78 -19.95 -4.65
N GLU A 502 30.70 -20.18 -5.57
CA GLU A 502 31.98 -19.49 -5.70
C GLU A 502 31.83 -17.96 -5.84
N HIS A 503 30.72 -17.47 -6.41
CA HIS A 503 30.47 -16.04 -6.58
C HIS A 503 29.91 -15.34 -5.33
N ARG A 504 29.66 -16.08 -4.24
CA ARG A 504 29.04 -15.53 -3.05
C ARG A 504 29.74 -15.98 -1.77
N LEU A 505 30.23 -15.02 -1.01
CA LEU A 505 30.79 -15.26 0.31
C LEU A 505 29.89 -14.64 1.38
N THR A 506 29.38 -15.45 2.31
CA THR A 506 28.63 -14.95 3.48
C THR A 506 29.42 -15.24 4.75
N ILE A 507 29.89 -14.19 5.43
CA ILE A 507 30.64 -14.34 6.69
C ILE A 507 29.88 -13.73 7.86
N THR A 508 29.93 -14.41 9.00
CA THR A 508 29.43 -13.96 10.29
C THR A 508 30.63 -13.60 11.16
N VAL A 509 30.68 -12.36 11.64
CA VAL A 509 31.87 -11.85 12.35
C VAL A 509 31.60 -11.73 13.84
N SER A 510 32.49 -12.34 14.63
CA SER A 510 32.40 -12.36 16.10
C SER A 510 32.73 -11.00 16.73
N VAL A 511 31.80 -10.05 16.65
CA VAL A 511 31.81 -8.84 17.49
C VAL A 511 30.78 -8.98 18.61
N PRO A 512 31.01 -8.39 19.80
CA PRO A 512 30.03 -8.43 20.87
C PRO A 512 28.66 -7.91 20.42
N PRO A 513 27.56 -8.51 20.89
CA PRO A 513 26.22 -8.11 20.48
C PRO A 513 25.99 -6.61 20.69
N GLN A 514 25.51 -5.92 19.66
CA GLN A 514 25.36 -4.46 19.64
C GLN A 514 24.12 -3.98 20.43
N TYR A 515 23.94 -4.45 21.68
CA TYR A 515 22.93 -3.93 22.60
C TYR A 515 23.26 -2.51 23.04
N SER A 516 22.25 -1.70 23.33
CA SER A 516 22.40 -0.30 23.76
C SER A 516 23.34 -0.10 24.98
N ARG A 517 23.53 -1.11 25.84
CA ARG A 517 24.45 -1.02 26.99
C ARG A 517 25.90 -1.46 26.70
N ILE A 518 26.13 -2.21 25.61
CA ILE A 518 27.45 -2.78 25.23
C ILE A 518 28.05 -2.01 24.03
N ARG A 519 27.21 -1.28 23.29
CA ARG A 519 27.55 -0.53 22.08
C ARG A 519 28.49 0.65 22.32
N ASP A 520 28.41 1.30 23.49
CA ASP A 520 29.26 2.44 23.82
C ASP A 520 30.56 2.04 24.53
N ASP A 521 30.81 0.73 24.66
CA ASP A 521 32.10 0.26 25.14
C ASP A 521 33.21 0.60 24.13
N PRO A 522 34.27 1.33 24.54
CA PRO A 522 35.32 1.77 23.62
C PRO A 522 36.06 0.63 22.92
N GLN A 523 36.22 -0.54 23.58
CA GLN A 523 36.93 -1.67 22.98
C GLN A 523 36.08 -2.30 21.87
N ASN A 524 34.77 -2.46 22.09
CA ASN A 524 33.86 -2.98 21.07
C ASN A 524 33.75 -2.06 19.86
N LEU A 525 33.70 -0.74 20.09
CA LEU A 525 33.70 0.24 19.01
C LEU A 525 34.99 0.17 18.20
N GLN A 526 36.15 0.03 18.85
CA GLN A 526 37.43 -0.08 18.16
C GLN A 526 37.50 -1.36 17.29
N ILE A 527 37.02 -2.49 17.80
CA ILE A 527 36.96 -3.74 17.02
C ILE A 527 36.01 -3.58 15.83
N LEU A 528 34.83 -2.99 16.04
CA LEU A 528 33.85 -2.73 14.99
C LEU A 528 34.44 -1.82 13.90
N GLU A 529 35.02 -0.69 14.29
CA GLU A 529 35.64 0.27 13.39
C GLU A 529 36.80 -0.35 12.61
N GLN A 530 37.63 -1.19 13.24
CA GLN A 530 38.71 -1.91 12.56
C GLN A 530 38.15 -2.85 11.49
N VAL A 531 37.10 -3.63 11.80
CA VAL A 531 36.49 -4.54 10.82
C VAL A 531 35.88 -3.76 9.65
N LEU A 532 35.22 -2.63 9.93
CA LEU A 532 34.68 -1.77 8.87
C LEU A 532 35.79 -1.18 7.99
N GLN A 533 36.88 -0.71 8.59
CA GLN A 533 38.03 -0.21 7.86
C GLN A 533 38.66 -1.31 6.98
N ASP A 534 38.96 -2.47 7.57
CA ASP A 534 39.48 -3.64 6.86
C ASP A 534 38.55 -4.03 5.69
N THR A 535 37.24 -3.94 5.90
CA THR A 535 36.26 -4.23 4.85
C THR A 535 36.32 -3.22 3.70
N ILE A 536 36.35 -1.92 4.02
CA ILE A 536 36.33 -0.86 3.01
C ILE A 536 37.63 -0.88 2.19
N GLU A 537 38.78 -1.04 2.83
CA GLU A 537 40.08 -1.04 2.17
C GLU A 537 40.22 -2.23 1.21
N ASN A 538 39.78 -3.43 1.65
CA ASN A 538 39.96 -4.69 0.91
C ASN A 538 38.75 -5.09 0.05
N ALA A 539 37.74 -4.23 -0.09
CA ALA A 539 36.62 -4.48 -1.00
C ALA A 539 37.06 -4.29 -2.47
N GLY A 540 36.67 -5.22 -3.34
CA GLY A 540 36.86 -5.14 -4.80
C GLY A 540 35.88 -4.20 -5.52
N GLY A 541 35.30 -3.22 -4.82
CA GLY A 541 34.35 -2.26 -5.37
C GLY A 541 33.46 -1.64 -4.29
N ASN A 542 32.32 -1.10 -4.71
CA ASN A 542 31.39 -0.40 -3.84
C ASN A 542 30.94 -1.21 -2.61
N VAL A 543 30.91 -0.55 -1.45
CA VAL A 543 30.52 -1.12 -0.16
C VAL A 543 29.24 -0.46 0.36
N ILE A 544 28.28 -1.25 0.83
CA ILE A 544 27.05 -0.76 1.45
C ILE A 544 27.04 -1.23 2.91
N ILE A 545 26.90 -0.29 3.84
CA ILE A 545 26.91 -0.59 5.28
C ILE A 545 25.54 -0.22 5.85
N PHE A 546 24.78 -1.24 6.26
CA PHE A 546 23.49 -1.11 6.92
C PHE A 546 23.69 -1.10 8.44
N PHE A 547 23.34 0.02 9.05
CA PHE A 547 23.32 0.19 10.50
C PHE A 547 21.91 -0.07 11.08
N PRO A 548 21.80 -0.26 12.40
CA PRO A 548 20.51 -0.44 13.08
C PRO A 548 19.55 0.74 12.90
N ASN A 549 20.09 1.96 12.86
CA ASN A 549 19.32 3.19 12.75
C ASN A 549 20.18 4.32 12.15
N ALA A 550 19.53 5.41 11.75
CA ALA A 550 20.19 6.57 11.12
C ALA A 550 21.22 7.27 12.03
N PHE A 551 21.04 7.21 13.36
CA PHE A 551 22.00 7.79 14.30
C PHE A 551 23.34 7.05 14.26
N GLU A 552 23.32 5.71 14.27
CA GLU A 552 24.54 4.91 14.14
C GLU A 552 25.20 5.10 12.78
N ALA A 553 24.42 5.13 11.68
CA ALA A 553 24.95 5.40 10.35
C ALA A 553 25.72 6.73 10.32
N LYS A 554 25.13 7.79 10.88
CA LYS A 554 25.75 9.12 10.95
C LYS A 554 26.97 9.17 11.90
N ARG A 555 26.92 8.45 13.02
CA ARG A 555 28.04 8.34 13.98
C ARG A 555 29.27 7.77 13.29
N HIS A 556 29.13 6.65 12.59
CA HIS A 556 30.24 5.98 11.92
C HIS A 556 30.67 6.69 10.64
N PHE A 557 29.74 7.28 9.88
CA PHE A 557 30.10 8.13 8.73
C PHE A 557 31.09 9.23 9.13
N ARG A 558 30.79 9.99 10.18
CA ARG A 558 31.67 11.08 10.69
C ARG A 558 33.05 10.61 11.13
N LYS A 559 33.19 9.35 11.51
CA LYS A 559 34.46 8.76 11.94
C LYS A 559 35.39 8.49 10.75
N PHE A 560 34.82 8.09 9.61
CA PHE A 560 35.57 7.74 8.40
C PHE A 560 35.69 8.88 7.40
N ASP A 561 34.83 9.91 7.51
CA ASP A 561 34.86 11.09 6.66
C ASP A 561 36.21 11.82 6.72
N GLY A 562 36.84 11.99 5.56
CA GLY A 562 38.18 12.55 5.41
C GLY A 562 39.34 11.67 5.91
N VAL A 563 39.06 10.46 6.41
CA VAL A 563 40.08 9.50 6.87
C VAL A 563 40.40 8.46 5.79
N LEU A 564 39.37 7.99 5.08
CA LEU A 564 39.51 6.99 4.03
C LEU A 564 39.73 7.66 2.66
N GLY A 565 40.56 7.05 1.81
CA GLY A 565 40.83 7.52 0.44
C GLY A 565 39.72 7.20 -0.58
N VAL A 566 38.48 7.05 -0.13
CA VAL A 566 37.32 6.68 -0.96
C VAL A 566 36.15 7.62 -0.68
N GLU A 567 35.29 7.79 -1.68
CA GLU A 567 34.11 8.64 -1.54
C GLU A 567 33.06 8.00 -0.62
N LEU A 568 32.58 8.78 0.36
CA LEU A 568 31.60 8.32 1.34
C LEU A 568 30.26 9.03 1.14
N PHE A 569 29.19 8.26 1.23
CA PHE A 569 27.82 8.73 1.12
C PHE A 569 27.04 8.39 2.39
N LEU A 570 26.10 9.25 2.78
CA LEU A 570 25.22 9.05 3.94
C LEU A 570 23.75 9.17 3.54
N ASP A 571 22.97 8.14 3.88
CA ASP A 571 21.51 8.15 3.80
C ASP A 571 20.92 8.83 5.05
N GLU A 572 20.43 10.06 4.90
CA GLU A 572 19.86 10.86 5.99
C GLU A 572 18.33 10.77 6.04
N THR A 573 17.79 10.65 7.25
CA THR A 573 16.34 10.64 7.47
C THR A 573 15.70 11.94 6.97
N GLY A 574 14.72 11.82 6.08
CA GLY A 574 13.97 12.95 5.53
C GLY A 574 14.64 13.68 4.35
N VAL A 575 15.78 13.18 3.87
CA VAL A 575 16.47 13.69 2.67
C VAL A 575 16.29 12.67 1.54
N SER A 576 16.02 13.16 0.32
CA SER A 576 15.94 12.27 -0.85
C SER A 576 17.31 11.68 -1.15
N ALA A 577 17.40 10.35 -1.16
CA ALA A 577 18.65 9.65 -1.46
C ALA A 577 18.89 9.44 -2.97
N GLN A 578 18.10 10.06 -3.85
CA GLN A 578 18.17 9.82 -5.31
C GLN A 578 19.53 10.21 -5.92
N ASP A 579 20.03 11.41 -5.61
CA ASP A 579 21.27 11.93 -6.18
C ASP A 579 22.48 11.15 -5.67
N ILE A 580 22.53 10.93 -4.35
CA ILE A 580 23.55 10.12 -3.67
C ILE A 580 23.62 8.72 -4.29
N ARG A 581 22.46 8.08 -4.48
CA ARG A 581 22.38 6.75 -5.08
C ARG A 581 22.92 6.74 -6.51
N LYS A 582 22.57 7.75 -7.32
CA LYS A 582 23.02 7.85 -8.72
C LYS A 582 24.54 7.98 -8.80
N GLN A 583 25.13 8.84 -7.97
CA GLN A 583 26.58 9.00 -7.90
C GLN A 583 27.28 7.72 -7.45
N PHE A 584 26.80 7.10 -6.37
CA PHE A 584 27.30 5.82 -5.88
C PHE A 584 27.29 4.73 -6.97
N PHE A 585 26.20 4.61 -7.73
CA PHE A 585 26.10 3.64 -8.83
C PHE A 585 27.07 3.91 -9.96
N GLN A 586 27.19 5.17 -10.38
CA GLN A 586 28.12 5.55 -11.44
C GLN A 586 29.56 5.19 -11.09
N ILE A 587 29.98 5.38 -9.84
CA ILE A 587 31.33 5.02 -9.38
C ILE A 587 31.55 3.51 -9.49
N GLY A 588 30.60 2.70 -9.02
CA GLY A 588 30.71 1.23 -9.06
C GLY A 588 30.70 0.67 -10.49
N GLU A 589 29.84 1.20 -11.36
CA GLU A 589 29.77 0.83 -12.79
C GLU A 589 31.07 1.13 -13.54
N GLN A 590 31.82 2.13 -13.10
CA GLN A 590 33.14 2.49 -13.66
C GLN A 590 34.29 1.68 -13.06
N GLY A 591 34.01 0.68 -12.22
CA GLY A 591 35.03 -0.09 -11.49
C GLY A 591 35.68 0.66 -10.33
N GLY A 592 35.10 1.80 -9.92
CA GLY A 592 35.54 2.58 -8.78
C GLY A 592 35.09 1.98 -7.43
N LYS A 593 35.46 2.69 -6.36
CA LYS A 593 35.15 2.30 -4.98
C LYS A 593 34.56 3.47 -4.21
N ALA A 594 33.33 3.30 -3.74
CA ALA A 594 32.67 4.20 -2.80
C ALA A 594 32.00 3.42 -1.67
N VAL A 595 31.65 4.14 -0.60
CA VAL A 595 30.97 3.55 0.57
C VAL A 595 29.66 4.27 0.84
N LEU A 596 28.58 3.52 0.97
CA LEU A 596 27.27 4.04 1.34
C LEU A 596 26.93 3.62 2.78
N PHE A 597 26.83 4.61 3.68
CA PHE A 597 26.33 4.46 5.04
C PHE A 597 24.81 4.65 5.04
N THR A 598 24.07 3.61 5.41
CA THR A 598 22.61 3.62 5.47
C THR A 598 22.12 2.79 6.67
N TYR A 599 20.82 2.59 6.81
CA TYR A 599 20.21 1.83 7.89
C TYR A 599 19.15 0.87 7.36
N LEU A 600 18.92 -0.25 8.07
CA LEU A 600 18.06 -1.34 7.59
C LEU A 600 16.63 -0.89 7.24
N TRP A 601 16.11 0.09 7.99
CA TRP A 601 14.76 0.64 7.83
C TRP A 601 14.71 1.89 6.94
N GLY A 602 15.78 2.19 6.20
CA GLY A 602 15.88 3.33 5.29
C GLY A 602 15.35 3.03 3.88
N THR A 603 15.18 4.06 3.06
CA THR A 603 14.60 3.92 1.71
C THR A 603 15.51 3.19 0.72
N LEU A 604 16.81 3.13 1.00
CA LEU A 604 17.81 2.48 0.15
C LEU A 604 17.88 0.96 0.33
N SER A 605 17.19 0.40 1.34
CA SER A 605 17.10 -1.03 1.59
C SER A 605 15.99 -1.74 0.81
N GLU A 606 15.03 -1.00 0.23
CA GLU A 606 13.87 -1.52 -0.52
C GLU A 606 13.91 -1.13 -2.00
N GLY A 607 13.45 -2.01 -2.90
CA GLY A 607 13.18 -1.67 -4.32
C GLY A 607 14.37 -1.23 -5.20
N VAL A 608 15.57 -1.01 -4.66
CA VAL A 608 16.73 -0.50 -5.43
C VAL A 608 17.58 -1.60 -6.07
N ASP A 609 18.03 -1.40 -7.31
CA ASP A 609 18.82 -2.35 -8.09
C ASP A 609 20.34 -2.07 -8.14
N TYR A 610 21.14 -2.97 -7.54
CA TYR A 610 22.59 -2.86 -7.38
C TYR A 610 23.39 -3.83 -8.28
N ARG A 611 22.81 -4.32 -9.38
CA ARG A 611 23.51 -5.13 -10.41
C ARG A 611 24.68 -4.39 -11.07
N ASN A 612 25.50 -5.13 -11.82
CA ASN A 612 26.55 -4.60 -12.71
C ASN A 612 27.65 -3.81 -11.98
N GLY A 613 28.14 -4.32 -10.85
CA GLY A 613 29.23 -3.69 -10.10
C GLY A 613 28.83 -2.51 -9.23
N ARG A 614 27.53 -2.14 -9.18
CA ARG A 614 27.02 -1.07 -8.32
C ARG A 614 27.19 -1.37 -6.82
N GLY A 615 27.30 -2.63 -6.43
CA GLY A 615 27.66 -3.06 -5.07
C GLY A 615 28.41 -4.39 -5.08
N ARG A 616 29.52 -4.48 -4.35
CA ARG A 616 30.37 -5.69 -4.23
C ARG A 616 30.43 -6.24 -2.82
N VAL A 617 30.22 -5.40 -1.82
CA VAL A 617 30.18 -5.81 -0.42
C VAL A 617 28.98 -5.20 0.28
N VAL A 618 28.27 -6.02 1.04
CA VAL A 618 27.25 -5.56 1.98
C VAL A 618 27.64 -5.94 3.39
N VAL A 619 27.56 -4.98 4.29
CA VAL A 619 27.81 -5.16 5.73
C VAL A 619 26.54 -4.84 6.47
N VAL A 620 26.08 -5.75 7.32
CA VAL A 620 24.96 -5.53 8.23
C VAL A 620 25.51 -5.47 9.65
N VAL A 621 25.47 -4.28 10.24
CA VAL A 621 25.99 -4.02 11.59
C VAL A 621 24.89 -4.21 12.61
N GLY A 622 25.01 -5.25 13.44
CA GLY A 622 23.95 -5.60 14.38
C GLY A 622 22.68 -6.16 13.72
N VAL A 623 21.73 -6.60 14.54
CA VAL A 623 20.43 -7.12 14.05
C VAL A 623 19.50 -5.98 13.61
N GLY A 624 19.61 -4.80 14.22
CA GLY A 624 18.80 -3.64 13.85
C GLY A 624 17.29 -3.84 13.92
N TYR A 625 16.80 -4.33 15.06
CA TYR A 625 15.37 -4.35 15.36
C TYR A 625 14.74 -2.97 15.13
N SER A 626 13.52 -2.95 14.61
CA SER A 626 12.73 -1.72 14.46
C SER A 626 12.66 -0.96 15.78
N ALA A 627 12.52 0.36 15.72
CA ALA A 627 12.28 1.16 16.91
C ALA A 627 11.03 0.62 17.63
N LEU A 628 11.21 0.14 18.86
CA LEU A 628 10.14 -0.32 19.73
C LEU A 628 9.37 0.89 20.25
N ASN A 629 8.54 1.47 19.39
CA ASN A 629 7.60 2.51 19.75
C ASN A 629 6.31 1.87 20.30
N ASP A 630 5.43 2.71 20.85
CA ASP A 630 4.17 2.23 21.44
C ASP A 630 3.30 1.47 20.44
N ARG A 631 3.32 1.86 19.15
CA ARG A 631 2.61 1.12 18.08
C ARG A 631 3.15 -0.29 17.89
N MET A 632 4.48 -0.46 17.91
CA MET A 632 5.09 -1.78 17.77
C MET A 632 4.81 -2.66 18.99
N HIS A 633 4.92 -2.12 20.21
CA HIS A 633 4.51 -2.84 21.41
C HIS A 633 3.01 -3.22 21.38
N ALA A 634 2.18 -2.37 20.78
CA ALA A 634 0.77 -2.67 20.60
C ALA A 634 0.55 -3.84 19.64
N VAL A 635 1.30 -3.91 18.53
CA VAL A 635 1.25 -5.06 17.61
C VAL A 635 1.77 -6.32 18.31
N GLU A 636 2.89 -6.24 19.02
CA GLU A 636 3.47 -7.34 19.81
C GLU A 636 2.44 -7.89 20.80
N SER A 637 1.84 -7.02 21.62
CA SER A 637 0.81 -7.42 22.59
C SER A 637 -0.42 -8.05 21.93
N ALA A 638 -0.88 -7.50 20.80
CA ALA A 638 -2.02 -8.06 20.08
C ALA A 638 -1.70 -9.43 19.48
N TYR A 639 -0.48 -9.62 18.97
CA TYR A 639 -0.02 -10.89 18.41
C TYR A 639 0.19 -11.95 19.50
N ASP A 640 0.67 -11.58 20.68
CA ASP A 640 0.76 -12.50 21.82
C ASP A 640 -0.63 -12.97 22.28
N HIS A 641 -1.62 -12.08 22.28
CA HIS A 641 -3.01 -12.44 22.60
C HIS A 641 -3.59 -13.39 21.54
N GLU A 642 -3.44 -13.04 20.27
CA GLU A 642 -4.12 -13.71 19.17
C GLU A 642 -3.45 -15.04 18.77
N PHE A 643 -2.12 -15.07 18.75
CA PHE A 643 -1.34 -16.21 18.24
C PHE A 643 -0.62 -17.00 19.34
N GLY A 644 -0.71 -16.53 20.59
CA GLY A 644 -0.12 -17.16 21.76
C GLY A 644 1.19 -16.51 22.21
N TYR A 645 1.51 -16.73 23.49
CA TYR A 645 2.64 -16.09 24.15
C TYR A 645 3.98 -16.36 23.44
N GLY A 646 4.69 -15.30 23.08
CA GLY A 646 5.96 -15.31 22.37
C GLY A 646 5.82 -14.98 20.87
N ALA A 647 4.63 -15.18 20.29
CA ALA A 647 4.37 -14.85 18.89
C ALA A 647 4.44 -13.35 18.62
N GLY A 648 4.16 -12.52 19.63
CA GLY A 648 4.32 -11.06 19.56
C GLY A 648 5.72 -10.66 19.15
N TRP A 649 6.72 -11.10 19.91
CA TRP A 649 8.11 -10.81 19.58
C TRP A 649 8.54 -11.46 18.27
N GLU A 650 8.18 -12.74 18.08
CA GLU A 650 8.61 -13.51 16.92
C GLU A 650 8.06 -12.93 15.60
N TYR A 651 6.74 -12.74 15.51
CA TYR A 651 6.06 -12.35 14.28
C TYR A 651 6.10 -10.83 14.04
N ALA A 652 6.03 -9.99 15.08
CA ALA A 652 6.01 -8.54 14.90
C ALA A 652 7.42 -7.91 14.81
N VAL A 653 8.43 -8.50 15.46
CA VAL A 653 9.76 -7.88 15.58
C VAL A 653 10.84 -8.73 14.91
N GLN A 654 11.00 -9.98 15.32
CA GLN A 654 12.11 -10.82 14.89
C GLN A 654 12.03 -11.17 13.40
N VAL A 655 10.94 -11.79 12.94
CA VAL A 655 10.76 -12.20 11.54
C VAL A 655 10.89 -11.02 10.57
N PRO A 656 10.22 -9.87 10.76
CA PRO A 656 10.39 -8.70 9.89
C PRO A 656 11.84 -8.20 9.84
N THR A 657 12.54 -8.23 10.97
CA THR A 657 13.95 -7.82 11.05
C THR A 657 14.84 -8.77 10.25
N ILE A 658 14.65 -10.08 10.38
CA ILE A 658 15.39 -11.08 9.59
C ILE A 658 15.10 -10.92 8.10
N ARG A 659 13.84 -10.71 7.71
CA ARG A 659 13.48 -10.40 6.32
C ARG A 659 14.23 -9.17 5.80
N LYS A 660 14.33 -8.10 6.59
CA LYS A 660 15.10 -6.90 6.21
C LYS A 660 16.58 -7.18 6.01
N ILE A 661 17.18 -7.98 6.88
CA ILE A 661 18.58 -8.40 6.74
C ILE A 661 18.78 -9.23 5.46
N ARG A 662 17.89 -10.21 5.21
CA ARG A 662 17.89 -11.02 3.98
C ARG A 662 17.74 -10.14 2.72
N GLN A 663 16.87 -9.13 2.77
CA GLN A 663 16.70 -8.15 1.69
C GLN A 663 17.96 -7.31 1.45
N ALA A 664 18.64 -6.89 2.51
CA ALA A 664 19.92 -6.17 2.43
C ALA A 664 21.03 -7.04 1.84
N MET A 665 21.13 -8.30 2.29
CA MET A 665 22.06 -9.30 1.76
C MET A 665 21.85 -9.56 0.27
N GLY A 666 20.59 -9.65 -0.16
CA GLY A 666 20.19 -9.84 -1.55
C GLY A 666 20.43 -8.63 -2.47
N ARG A 667 21.12 -7.57 -2.01
CA ARG A 667 21.48 -6.40 -2.85
C ARG A 667 22.74 -6.66 -3.68
N VAL A 668 23.68 -7.45 -3.18
CA VAL A 668 25.03 -7.58 -3.80
C VAL A 668 25.11 -8.65 -4.89
N VAL A 669 24.38 -9.75 -4.75
CA VAL A 669 24.43 -10.84 -5.74
C VAL A 669 23.04 -11.02 -6.34
N ARG A 670 22.87 -10.61 -7.61
CA ARG A 670 21.55 -10.54 -8.27
C ARG A 670 21.45 -11.16 -9.65
N SER A 671 22.57 -11.62 -10.20
CA SER A 671 22.59 -12.38 -11.44
C SER A 671 23.64 -13.48 -11.35
N PRO A 672 23.59 -14.51 -12.22
CA PRO A 672 24.59 -15.58 -12.22
C PRO A 672 26.03 -15.09 -12.47
N ALA A 673 26.19 -13.98 -13.19
CA ALA A 673 27.49 -13.36 -13.47
C ALA A 673 27.93 -12.36 -12.38
N ASP A 674 27.07 -12.08 -11.40
CA ASP A 674 27.38 -11.16 -10.32
C ASP A 674 28.09 -11.90 -9.19
N TYR A 675 28.98 -11.21 -8.50
CA TYR A 675 29.70 -11.74 -7.35
C TYR A 675 29.85 -10.70 -6.25
N GLY A 676 29.94 -11.17 -5.01
CA GLY A 676 30.26 -10.28 -3.90
C GLY A 676 30.13 -10.92 -2.52
N VAL A 677 30.42 -10.10 -1.51
CA VAL A 677 30.59 -10.53 -0.13
C VAL A 677 29.48 -9.94 0.76
N ARG A 678 28.95 -10.77 1.66
CA ARG A 678 27.93 -10.42 2.64
C ARG A 678 28.52 -10.62 4.03
N ILE A 679 28.56 -9.56 4.82
CA ILE A 679 29.17 -9.55 6.16
C ILE A 679 28.08 -9.26 7.19
N LEU A 680 27.84 -10.21 8.08
CA LEU A 680 26.94 -10.07 9.23
C LEU A 680 27.77 -9.81 10.48
N LEU A 681 27.76 -8.56 10.95
CA LEU A 681 28.65 -8.08 11.99
C LEU A 681 27.92 -8.00 13.35
N ASP A 682 27.68 -9.16 13.96
CA ASP A 682 27.15 -9.33 15.32
C ASP A 682 27.31 -10.80 15.77
N GLY A 683 27.75 -11.04 17.01
CA GLY A 683 27.87 -12.39 17.56
C GLY A 683 26.56 -13.19 17.62
N ARG A 684 25.39 -12.54 17.49
CA ARG A 684 24.07 -13.22 17.41
C ARG A 684 23.81 -13.93 16.10
N PHE A 685 24.56 -13.64 15.04
CA PHE A 685 24.45 -14.33 13.75
C PHE A 685 25.27 -15.63 13.69
N MET A 686 26.22 -15.81 14.63
CA MET A 686 27.15 -16.94 14.59
C MET A 686 26.45 -18.29 14.77
N THR A 687 27.04 -19.35 14.24
CA THR A 687 26.47 -20.71 14.28
C THR A 687 26.30 -21.22 15.72
N ASP A 688 27.25 -20.89 16.60
CA ASP A 688 27.23 -21.29 18.01
C ASP A 688 26.35 -20.39 18.90
N SER A 689 25.82 -19.30 18.35
CA SER A 689 25.14 -18.26 19.10
C SER A 689 23.89 -18.78 19.82
N ALA A 690 23.20 -19.79 19.27
CA ALA A 690 22.06 -20.41 19.94
C ALA A 690 22.44 -21.06 21.27
N LYS A 691 23.63 -21.68 21.35
CA LYS A 691 24.16 -22.28 22.59
C LYS A 691 24.66 -21.21 23.56
N ARG A 692 25.31 -20.17 23.04
CA ARG A 692 25.95 -19.11 23.84
C ARG A 692 24.97 -18.06 24.36
N LEU A 693 23.98 -17.69 23.56
CA LEU A 693 23.07 -16.57 23.80
C LEU A 693 21.60 -17.00 23.98
N GLY A 694 21.27 -18.27 23.77
CA GLY A 694 19.91 -18.79 23.91
C GLY A 694 18.91 -18.03 23.03
N LYS A 695 17.84 -17.52 23.63
CA LYS A 695 16.76 -16.76 22.95
C LYS A 695 17.22 -15.47 22.25
N TYR A 696 18.42 -15.00 22.53
CA TYR A 696 18.98 -13.81 21.91
C TYR A 696 19.73 -14.08 20.60
N SER A 697 19.93 -15.35 20.26
CA SER A 697 20.45 -15.76 18.97
C SER A 697 19.42 -15.47 17.87
N VAL A 698 19.90 -14.96 16.74
CA VAL A 698 19.08 -14.80 15.54
C VAL A 698 19.41 -15.82 14.46
N TYR A 699 20.50 -16.58 14.62
CA TYR A 699 20.90 -17.63 13.68
C TYR A 699 19.75 -18.60 13.37
N PRO A 700 18.99 -19.16 14.35
CA PRO A 700 17.90 -20.09 14.06
C PRO A 700 16.74 -19.50 13.24
N SER A 701 16.60 -18.17 13.20
CA SER A 701 15.52 -17.49 12.49
C SER A 701 15.77 -17.38 10.98
N PHE A 702 17.01 -17.63 10.53
CA PHE A 702 17.30 -17.70 9.11
C PHE A 702 16.90 -19.06 8.53
N PRO A 703 16.45 -19.10 7.27
CA PRO A 703 16.20 -20.36 6.58
C PRO A 703 17.40 -21.31 6.58
N GLU A 704 17.16 -22.63 6.65
CA GLU A 704 18.23 -23.63 6.72
C GLU A 704 19.21 -23.57 5.53
N ASP A 705 18.70 -23.32 4.33
CA ASP A 705 19.48 -23.15 3.11
C ASP A 705 20.44 -21.95 3.20
N GLU A 706 20.00 -20.81 3.73
CA GLU A 706 20.86 -19.63 3.91
C GLU A 706 21.88 -19.82 5.04
N ARG A 707 21.48 -20.48 6.13
CA ARG A 707 22.36 -20.75 7.28
C ARG A 707 23.56 -21.62 6.93
N LYS A 708 23.45 -22.46 5.91
CA LYS A 708 24.56 -23.29 5.40
C LYS A 708 25.64 -22.47 4.71
N GLU A 709 25.32 -21.27 4.23
CA GLU A 709 26.29 -20.35 3.63
C GLU A 709 27.12 -19.57 4.66
N PHE A 710 26.75 -19.60 5.95
CA PHE A 710 27.37 -18.74 6.95
C PHE A 710 28.71 -19.31 7.41
N LEU A 711 29.77 -18.53 7.21
CA LEU A 711 31.11 -18.86 7.67
C LEU A 711 31.50 -17.96 8.86
N ASP A 712 31.68 -18.56 10.03
CA ASP A 712 32.10 -17.84 11.24
C ASP A 712 33.57 -17.39 11.12
N VAL A 713 33.81 -16.08 11.21
CA VAL A 713 35.12 -15.45 11.05
C VAL A 713 35.43 -14.55 12.25
N GLU A 714 36.67 -14.63 12.74
CA GLU A 714 37.17 -13.71 13.78
C GLU A 714 37.42 -12.32 13.18
N ALA A 715 37.17 -11.26 13.96
CA ALA A 715 37.30 -9.87 13.51
C ALA A 715 38.62 -9.57 12.77
N GLY A 716 39.77 -10.00 13.31
CA GLY A 716 41.09 -9.77 12.69
C GLY A 716 41.39 -10.60 11.44
N LYS A 717 40.49 -11.51 11.04
CA LYS A 717 40.64 -12.36 9.85
C LYS A 717 39.78 -11.92 8.66
N VAL A 718 38.87 -10.97 8.86
CA VAL A 718 37.96 -10.49 7.80
C VAL A 718 38.70 -10.02 6.56
N LYS A 719 39.81 -9.27 6.73
CA LYS A 719 40.63 -8.80 5.60
C LYS A 719 41.15 -9.94 4.72
N TYR A 720 41.54 -11.08 5.30
CA TYR A 720 42.08 -12.20 4.53
C TYR A 720 40.97 -12.92 3.76
N SER A 721 39.77 -13.05 4.35
CA SER A 721 38.61 -13.61 3.66
C SER A 721 38.23 -12.78 2.44
N LEU A 722 38.29 -11.44 2.55
CA LEU A 722 38.01 -10.53 1.44
C LEU A 722 39.07 -10.60 0.35
N LEU A 723 40.35 -10.54 0.72
CA LEU A 723 41.46 -10.63 -0.23
C LEU A 723 41.40 -11.94 -1.02
N ASN A 724 41.25 -13.08 -0.34
CA ASN A 724 41.15 -14.37 -1.02
C ASN A 724 39.98 -14.40 -2.00
N PHE A 725 38.78 -14.00 -1.55
CA PHE A 725 37.60 -14.03 -2.41
C PHE A 725 37.74 -13.13 -3.64
N PHE A 726 38.20 -11.89 -3.49
CA PHE A 726 38.31 -10.98 -4.64
C PHE A 726 39.47 -11.37 -5.57
N SER A 727 40.57 -11.91 -5.05
CA SER A 727 41.64 -12.48 -5.89
C SER A 727 41.15 -13.69 -6.69
N ASP A 728 40.40 -14.60 -6.05
CA ASP A 728 39.83 -15.76 -6.75
C ASP A 728 38.87 -15.30 -7.88
N MET A 729 38.09 -14.23 -7.67
CA MET A 729 37.21 -13.67 -8.69
C MET A 729 37.96 -12.99 -9.84
N GLU A 730 39.09 -12.32 -9.57
CA GLU A 730 39.97 -11.76 -10.60
C GLU A 730 40.62 -12.86 -11.45
N GLU A 731 40.91 -14.04 -10.89
CA GLU A 731 41.42 -15.19 -11.64
C GLU A 731 40.36 -15.87 -12.53
N LEU A 732 39.07 -15.74 -12.17
CA LEU A 732 37.94 -16.31 -12.91
C LEU A 732 37.42 -15.39 -14.04
N SER A 733 37.70 -14.08 -13.98
CA SER A 733 37.28 -13.06 -14.94
C SER A 733 38.28 -12.85 -16.07
#